data_AF-A0A6C7E8X1-F1
#
_entry.id   AF-A0A6C7E8X1-F1
#
_cell.length_a   1.000
_cell.length_b   1.000
_cell.length_c   1.000
_cell.angle_alpha   90.00
_cell.angle_beta   90.00
_cell.angle_gamma   90.00
#
_symmetry.space_group_name_H-M   'P 1'
#
loop_
_entity.id
_entity.type
_entity.pdbx_description
1 polymer ?
#
loop_
_entity_poly.entity_id
_entity_poly.type
_entity_poly.pdbx_seq_one_letter_code
_entity_poly.pdbx_strand_id
1 'polypeptide(L)'
;MRDDRGEILATFDFPPDRFQFDAFDAFDAGKHVVVAAPTGSGKTVVAEYAIAAAVRDGQRAFYTTPVKALSNQKYRDLVAEHGADSVGLLTGDNAINADAAIVVMTTEVLRNMVYAGRTLDDLGVVVLDEVHFLQDTYRGPVWEEVMIHAPQHVRLVCLSATVTNVQELADWIETVRGPAAAIIETKRPVALNNRYFVADRTNHKLHLMPTFVGGGVNRDALKLDESAIRGGRRRDFDGRNSGRRGGDAARGSKGSGARRLATPSRIETVERLEAEGLLPAIFFIFSRNQCDEAARSCLDAGLRLTSADEQIAIRAIIDERLGDLDPDDLDVLGYGRFVEQLEAGIAAHHAGMVPAMKETVEACFVAGFVKVVFATETLAVGINMPARSVVIEKLTKFTGEHHERLTPGEYTQLTGRAGRRGLDEVGDAIVLWTPWVRFDEVAQLASSSSFHLRSAFRPTYNMAANLIRTHSSEESHRLLNLSFAQYQADRDVVKIEARLERKRQKLDELRAEAVSPFGDIDEYRQLRRAEADNRRERRDASAGQMRGALAKLRPGSIIRIAKGDHKGPVVVVANAHRKSGVKLTLVTKGGDLLSADADDFIDLPEAVGSIKLPKHFGPQRKDYRREVAKRLRTANVGSDRKKQRRQSSNGARSDEHPVARDPDLRARVDAAGRADRVEFEMREMRKRISGKNDSLSQEFDRVLQILERFGYADVEAWTLTPQGETLARIFHESDLLVAELISDGLFDGLTPADLAALAACVVYEHRSPEPPPAPWFSSHDVRDRWKRLDAISADLRAIERSLSLSEHRAPDPTFAAIAHAWVAGEGFAEIVGEEELTGGDFVRNIKQLIDLLRQIATVAPDPSTRRRAADAVTAAFRGVVADSSAPGA
;
A
#
# COMPACT_ATOMS: atom_id res chain seq x y z
N MET A 1 -22.85 -11.54 -17.73
CA MET A 1 -22.84 -10.35 -18.60
C MET A 1 -24.08 -9.55 -18.22
N ARG A 2 -23.94 -8.23 -18.05
CA ARG A 2 -25.07 -7.36 -17.67
C ARG A 2 -26.04 -7.18 -18.83
N ASP A 3 -27.31 -6.99 -18.54
CA ASP A 3 -28.36 -6.81 -19.55
C ASP A 3 -28.26 -5.46 -20.26
N ASP A 4 -27.78 -4.42 -19.57
CA ASP A 4 -27.64 -3.04 -20.05
C ASP A 4 -26.31 -2.75 -20.78
N ARG A 5 -25.43 -3.75 -20.89
CA ARG A 5 -24.08 -3.57 -21.46
C ARG A 5 -24.09 -2.95 -22.86
N GLY A 6 -25.04 -3.34 -23.71
CA GLY A 6 -25.16 -2.79 -25.06
C GLY A 6 -25.40 -1.28 -25.06
N GLU A 7 -26.14 -0.76 -24.08
CA GLU A 7 -26.41 0.67 -23.93
C GLU A 7 -25.20 1.43 -23.40
N ILE A 8 -24.40 0.81 -22.52
CA ILE A 8 -23.11 1.40 -22.09
C ILE A 8 -22.15 1.48 -23.27
N LEU A 9 -22.02 0.40 -24.04
CA LEU A 9 -21.10 0.39 -25.18
C LEU A 9 -21.51 1.35 -26.29
N ALA A 10 -22.80 1.69 -26.39
CA ALA A 10 -23.30 2.67 -27.36
C ALA A 10 -22.92 4.12 -27.03
N THR A 11 -22.42 4.41 -25.82
CA THR A 11 -21.91 5.76 -25.49
C THR A 11 -20.46 5.96 -25.95
N PHE A 12 -19.75 4.89 -26.32
CA PHE A 12 -18.41 4.99 -26.88
C PHE A 12 -18.48 5.21 -28.39
N ASP A 13 -17.82 6.27 -28.87
CA ASP A 13 -17.72 6.59 -30.31
C ASP A 13 -16.81 5.61 -31.10
N PHE A 14 -16.23 4.62 -30.43
CA PHE A 14 -15.28 3.68 -30.99
C PHE A 14 -15.50 2.26 -30.42
N PRO A 15 -15.17 1.21 -31.20
CA PRO A 15 -15.25 -0.16 -30.70
C PRO A 15 -14.15 -0.41 -29.65
N PRO A 16 -14.49 -1.03 -28.49
CA PRO A 16 -13.49 -1.41 -27.51
C PRO A 16 -12.54 -2.49 -28.03
N ASP A 17 -11.31 -2.49 -27.52
CA ASP A 17 -10.29 -3.51 -27.78
C ASP A 17 -10.56 -4.80 -26.96
N ARG A 18 -9.98 -5.93 -27.37
CA ARG A 18 -10.18 -7.23 -26.71
C ARG A 18 -9.88 -7.20 -25.20
N PHE A 19 -8.76 -6.59 -24.80
CA PHE A 19 -8.41 -6.53 -23.37
C PHE A 19 -9.41 -5.69 -22.57
N GLN A 20 -10.07 -4.70 -23.18
CA GLN A 20 -11.13 -3.92 -22.56
C GLN A 20 -12.38 -4.79 -22.38
N PHE A 21 -12.75 -5.60 -23.39
CA PHE A 21 -13.82 -6.60 -23.24
C PHE A 21 -13.54 -7.61 -22.13
N ASP A 22 -12.31 -8.14 -22.05
CA ASP A 22 -11.90 -9.07 -21.00
C ASP A 22 -12.02 -8.41 -19.60
N ALA A 23 -11.69 -7.12 -19.49
CA ALA A 23 -11.84 -6.33 -18.28
C ALA A 23 -13.32 -6.11 -17.90
N PHE A 24 -14.17 -5.78 -18.88
CA PHE A 24 -15.62 -5.64 -18.67
C PHE A 24 -16.24 -6.96 -18.22
N ASP A 25 -15.86 -8.08 -18.83
CA ASP A 25 -16.34 -9.42 -18.47
C ASP A 25 -15.97 -9.77 -17.02
N ALA A 26 -14.74 -9.46 -16.60
CA ALA A 26 -14.30 -9.65 -15.23
C ALA A 26 -15.09 -8.77 -14.25
N PHE A 27 -15.28 -7.50 -14.57
CA PHE A 27 -16.05 -6.55 -13.75
C PHE A 27 -17.52 -6.98 -13.61
N ASP A 28 -18.15 -7.36 -14.72
CA ASP A 28 -19.53 -7.87 -14.77
C ASP A 28 -19.70 -9.18 -13.98
N ALA A 29 -18.64 -9.98 -13.88
CA ALA A 29 -18.61 -11.18 -13.05
C ALA A 29 -18.40 -10.88 -11.55
N GLY A 30 -18.39 -9.60 -11.16
CA GLY A 30 -18.24 -9.15 -9.78
C GLY A 30 -16.80 -9.18 -9.27
N LYS A 31 -15.80 -9.25 -10.16
CA LYS A 31 -14.38 -9.27 -9.76
C LYS A 31 -13.80 -7.86 -9.64
N HIS A 32 -12.79 -7.71 -8.79
CA HIS A 32 -11.85 -6.60 -8.89
C HIS A 32 -11.06 -6.72 -10.20
N VAL A 33 -10.72 -5.60 -10.83
CA VAL A 33 -10.02 -5.59 -12.12
C VAL A 33 -8.71 -4.83 -11.97
N VAL A 34 -7.61 -5.46 -12.36
CA VAL A 34 -6.28 -4.84 -12.41
C VAL A 34 -5.80 -4.84 -13.85
N VAL A 35 -5.80 -3.68 -14.49
CA VAL A 35 -5.39 -3.50 -15.88
C VAL A 35 -3.98 -2.95 -15.95
N ALA A 36 -3.11 -3.65 -16.67
CA ALA A 36 -1.83 -3.13 -17.08
C ALA A 36 -1.73 -3.11 -18.59
N ALA A 37 -1.57 -1.91 -19.14
CA ALA A 37 -1.43 -1.71 -20.57
C ALA A 37 -0.47 -0.54 -20.85
N PRO A 38 0.14 -0.47 -22.04
CA PRO A 38 0.93 0.70 -22.46
C PRO A 38 0.13 2.00 -22.38
N THR A 39 0.81 3.13 -22.18
CA THR A 39 0.19 4.45 -22.27
C THR A 39 -0.41 4.67 -23.67
N GLY A 40 -1.58 5.29 -23.73
CA GLY A 40 -2.34 5.47 -24.99
C GLY A 40 -3.21 4.28 -25.41
N SER A 41 -3.14 3.13 -24.71
CA SER A 41 -3.94 1.93 -25.04
C SER A 41 -5.44 2.07 -24.75
N GLY A 42 -5.88 3.18 -24.13
CA GLY A 42 -7.29 3.37 -23.77
C GLY A 42 -7.67 2.66 -22.46
N LYS A 43 -6.76 2.63 -21.48
CA LYS A 43 -7.03 2.07 -20.13
C LYS A 43 -8.23 2.75 -19.46
N THR A 44 -8.40 4.05 -19.69
CA THR A 44 -9.47 4.88 -19.12
C THR A 44 -10.86 4.38 -19.50
N VAL A 45 -11.02 3.74 -20.67
CA VAL A 45 -12.30 3.14 -21.10
C VAL A 45 -12.79 2.07 -20.12
N VAL A 46 -11.87 1.37 -19.45
CA VAL A 46 -12.23 0.39 -18.39
C VAL A 46 -12.82 1.09 -17.16
N ALA A 47 -12.28 2.25 -16.80
CA ALA A 47 -12.83 3.06 -15.72
C ALA A 47 -14.18 3.68 -16.10
N GLU A 48 -14.30 4.26 -17.30
CA GLU A 48 -15.54 4.85 -17.84
C GLU A 48 -16.68 3.81 -17.84
N TYR A 49 -16.42 2.59 -18.33
CA TYR A 49 -17.39 1.50 -18.29
C TYR A 49 -17.82 1.16 -16.85
N ALA A 50 -16.87 1.04 -15.93
CA ALA A 50 -17.17 0.69 -14.54
C ALA A 50 -17.95 1.78 -13.80
N ILE A 51 -17.65 3.05 -14.07
CA ILE A 51 -18.37 4.22 -13.57
C ILE A 51 -19.80 4.22 -14.11
N ALA A 52 -19.95 4.11 -15.43
CA ALA A 52 -21.26 4.10 -16.09
C ALA A 52 -22.14 2.94 -15.61
N ALA A 53 -21.54 1.77 -15.35
CA ALA A 53 -22.23 0.62 -14.78
C ALA A 53 -22.67 0.84 -13.33
N ALA A 54 -21.82 1.42 -12.48
CA ALA A 54 -22.17 1.73 -11.09
C ALA A 54 -23.29 2.78 -11.00
N VAL A 55 -23.22 3.84 -11.82
CA VAL A 55 -24.25 4.89 -11.86
C VAL A 55 -25.60 4.32 -12.32
N ARG A 56 -25.63 3.42 -13.31
CA ARG A 56 -26.85 2.72 -13.75
C ARG A 56 -27.42 1.80 -12.67
N ASP A 57 -26.57 1.21 -11.82
CA ASP A 57 -27.00 0.44 -10.64
C ASP A 57 -27.54 1.34 -9.50
N GLY A 58 -27.57 2.68 -9.68
CA GLY A 58 -27.95 3.64 -8.64
C GLY A 58 -26.88 3.81 -7.55
N GLN A 59 -25.64 3.39 -7.83
CA GLN A 59 -24.51 3.49 -6.93
C GLN A 59 -23.61 4.68 -7.31
N ARG A 60 -22.83 5.16 -6.34
CA ARG A 60 -21.78 6.14 -6.57
C ARG A 60 -20.51 5.50 -7.11
N ALA A 61 -19.71 6.30 -7.79
CA ALA A 61 -18.40 5.92 -8.33
C ALA A 61 -17.35 6.97 -7.99
N PHE A 62 -16.20 6.53 -7.46
CA PHE A 62 -15.07 7.43 -7.19
C PHE A 62 -13.93 7.18 -8.17
N TYR A 63 -13.39 8.25 -8.73
CA TYR A 63 -12.18 8.23 -9.55
C TYR A 63 -11.03 8.86 -8.78
N THR A 64 -10.01 8.08 -8.44
CA THR A 64 -8.85 8.56 -7.69
C THR A 64 -7.62 8.70 -8.58
N THR A 65 -6.90 9.82 -8.40
CA THR A 65 -5.64 10.10 -9.10
C THR A 65 -4.53 10.43 -8.11
N PRO A 66 -3.25 10.16 -8.44
CA PRO A 66 -2.13 10.44 -7.55
C PRO A 66 -1.78 11.93 -7.45
N VAL A 67 -2.22 12.77 -8.40
CA VAL A 67 -1.88 14.19 -8.47
C VAL A 67 -3.10 15.06 -8.77
N LYS A 68 -3.12 16.27 -8.20
CA LYS A 68 -4.20 17.27 -8.35
C LYS A 68 -4.44 17.68 -9.80
N ALA A 69 -3.36 17.87 -10.58
CA ALA A 69 -3.46 18.22 -11.99
C ALA A 69 -4.25 17.17 -12.79
N LEU A 70 -4.00 15.89 -12.50
CA LEU A 70 -4.73 14.78 -13.13
C LEU A 70 -6.17 14.70 -12.61
N SER A 71 -6.43 15.01 -11.33
CA SER A 71 -7.80 15.13 -10.81
C SER A 71 -8.59 16.18 -11.56
N ASN A 72 -8.01 17.37 -11.77
CA ASN A 72 -8.65 18.47 -12.51
C ASN A 72 -8.89 18.12 -13.97
N GLN A 73 -7.92 17.47 -14.63
CA GLN A 73 -8.10 16.97 -16.00
C GLN A 73 -9.25 15.96 -16.07
N LYS A 74 -9.26 14.95 -15.20
CA LYS A 74 -10.28 13.89 -15.20
C LYS A 74 -11.66 14.41 -14.81
N TYR A 75 -11.73 15.40 -13.93
CA TYR A 75 -12.97 16.11 -13.65
C TYR A 75 -13.54 16.75 -14.91
N ARG A 76 -12.73 17.49 -15.69
CA ARG A 76 -13.19 18.09 -16.95
C ARG A 76 -13.63 17.05 -17.97
N ASP A 77 -12.85 15.97 -18.12
CA ASP A 77 -13.18 14.86 -19.03
C ASP A 77 -14.55 14.26 -18.68
N LEU A 78 -14.77 13.94 -17.39
CA LEU A 78 -16.02 13.32 -16.92
C LEU A 78 -17.21 14.29 -16.91
N VAL A 79 -16.98 15.60 -16.67
CA VAL A 79 -18.01 16.63 -16.79
C VAL A 79 -18.48 16.77 -18.23
N ALA A 80 -17.56 16.70 -19.20
CA ALA A 80 -17.92 16.73 -20.62
C ALA A 80 -18.78 15.53 -21.03
N GLU A 81 -18.56 14.36 -20.41
CA GLU A 81 -19.32 13.13 -20.69
C GLU A 81 -20.65 13.03 -19.94
N HIS A 82 -20.67 13.32 -18.64
CA HIS A 82 -21.81 13.07 -17.73
C HIS A 82 -22.55 14.32 -17.27
N GLY A 83 -22.05 15.51 -17.61
CA GLY A 83 -22.59 16.80 -17.18
C GLY A 83 -22.11 17.23 -15.79
N ALA A 84 -22.06 18.55 -15.55
CA ALA A 84 -21.54 19.13 -14.32
C ALA A 84 -22.34 18.76 -13.06
N ASP A 85 -23.64 18.53 -13.19
CA ASP A 85 -24.51 18.17 -12.06
C ASP A 85 -24.23 16.74 -11.54
N SER A 86 -23.71 15.86 -12.40
CA SER A 86 -23.45 14.45 -12.08
C SER A 86 -22.04 14.19 -11.55
N VAL A 87 -21.14 15.18 -11.63
CA VAL A 87 -19.71 15.02 -11.35
C VAL A 87 -19.23 16.02 -10.31
N GLY A 88 -18.49 15.52 -9.32
CA GLY A 88 -17.83 16.31 -8.28
C GLY A 88 -16.31 16.22 -8.35
N LEU A 89 -15.65 17.17 -7.68
CA LEU A 89 -14.21 17.21 -7.48
C LEU A 89 -13.90 17.43 -5.99
N LEU A 90 -13.16 16.51 -5.38
CA LEU A 90 -12.64 16.67 -4.03
C LEU A 90 -11.12 16.56 -4.02
N THR A 91 -10.45 17.68 -3.80
CA THR A 91 -9.00 17.73 -3.57
C THR A 91 -8.74 18.36 -2.20
N GLY A 92 -7.48 18.36 -1.75
CA GLY A 92 -7.12 19.01 -0.48
C GLY A 92 -7.48 20.50 -0.40
N ASP A 93 -7.62 21.18 -1.55
CA ASP A 93 -7.89 22.63 -1.61
C ASP A 93 -9.29 22.98 -2.12
N ASN A 94 -9.89 22.13 -2.97
CA ASN A 94 -11.15 22.41 -3.65
C ASN A 94 -12.17 21.31 -3.37
N ALA A 95 -13.40 21.72 -3.06
CA ALA A 95 -14.55 20.84 -2.99
C ALA A 95 -15.68 21.38 -3.87
N ILE A 96 -15.98 20.67 -4.96
CA ILE A 96 -17.03 21.00 -5.93
C ILE A 96 -17.97 19.80 -5.99
N ASN A 97 -19.28 20.04 -5.82
CA ASN A 97 -20.33 19.02 -5.95
C ASN A 97 -19.99 17.68 -5.24
N ALA A 98 -19.64 17.74 -3.96
CA ALA A 98 -19.09 16.62 -3.18
C ALA A 98 -20.01 15.37 -3.10
N ASP A 99 -21.32 15.59 -3.25
CA ASP A 99 -22.37 14.57 -3.14
C ASP A 99 -22.80 14.01 -4.51
N ALA A 100 -22.08 14.36 -5.58
CA ALA A 100 -22.33 13.86 -6.91
C ALA A 100 -22.25 12.32 -7.00
N ALA A 101 -22.95 11.78 -8.00
CA ALA A 101 -22.92 10.35 -8.32
C ALA A 101 -21.51 9.89 -8.71
N ILE A 102 -20.75 10.74 -9.40
CA ILE A 102 -19.35 10.51 -9.78
C ILE A 102 -18.51 11.55 -9.05
N VAL A 103 -17.46 11.13 -8.33
CA VAL A 103 -16.55 12.08 -7.68
C VAL A 103 -15.11 11.78 -8.05
N VAL A 104 -14.43 12.78 -8.63
CA VAL A 104 -12.99 12.74 -8.86
C VAL A 104 -12.29 13.28 -7.63
N MET A 105 -11.26 12.58 -7.15
CA MET A 105 -10.53 13.01 -5.95
C MET A 105 -9.07 12.56 -5.95
N THR A 106 -8.27 13.12 -5.04
CA THR A 106 -6.95 12.54 -4.75
C THR A 106 -7.09 11.34 -3.81
N THR A 107 -6.13 10.41 -3.87
CA THR A 107 -6.17 9.18 -3.05
C THR A 107 -6.21 9.50 -1.54
N GLU A 108 -5.56 10.57 -1.10
CA GLU A 108 -5.53 11.01 0.30
C GLU A 108 -6.91 11.43 0.81
N VAL A 109 -7.74 12.06 -0.04
CA VAL A 109 -9.10 12.44 0.33
C VAL A 109 -9.93 11.19 0.59
N LEU A 110 -9.85 10.18 -0.28
CA LEU A 110 -10.56 8.92 -0.09
C LEU A 110 -10.10 8.21 1.19
N ARG A 111 -8.78 8.13 1.41
CA ARG A 111 -8.19 7.57 2.63
C ARG A 111 -8.75 8.24 3.88
N ASN A 112 -8.82 9.57 3.90
CA ASN A 112 -9.39 10.31 5.03
C ASN A 112 -10.89 10.04 5.23
N MET A 113 -11.66 9.87 4.15
CA MET A 113 -13.08 9.49 4.25
C MET A 113 -13.26 8.11 4.88
N VAL A 114 -12.39 7.16 4.51
CA VAL A 114 -12.38 5.80 5.07
C VAL A 114 -12.03 5.83 6.57
N TYR A 115 -10.99 6.57 6.98
CA TYR A 115 -10.64 6.71 8.40
C TYR A 115 -11.67 7.47 9.23
N ALA A 116 -12.35 8.45 8.62
CA ALA A 116 -13.40 9.21 9.30
C ALA A 116 -14.70 8.40 9.50
N GLY A 117 -14.79 7.17 8.97
CA GLY A 117 -15.97 6.33 9.08
C GLY A 117 -17.20 6.93 8.39
N ARG A 118 -17.00 7.75 7.34
CA ARG A 118 -18.14 8.22 6.53
C ARG A 118 -18.83 7.02 5.90
N THR A 119 -20.15 7.04 5.86
CA THR A 119 -20.95 5.99 5.23
C THR A 119 -20.64 5.95 3.74
N LEU A 120 -20.07 4.83 3.28
CA LEU A 120 -19.75 4.52 1.88
C LEU A 120 -20.66 3.38 1.36
N ASP A 121 -21.85 3.25 1.95
CA ASP A 121 -22.79 2.15 1.67
C ASP A 121 -23.33 2.21 0.23
N ASP A 122 -23.44 3.43 -0.31
CA ASP A 122 -23.88 3.69 -1.69
C ASP A 122 -22.74 3.65 -2.72
N LEU A 123 -21.48 3.49 -2.28
CA LEU A 123 -20.33 3.41 -3.17
C LEU A 123 -20.24 2.02 -3.82
N GLY A 124 -20.32 1.98 -5.15
CA GLY A 124 -20.24 0.74 -5.92
C GLY A 124 -18.84 0.42 -6.45
N VAL A 125 -18.08 1.45 -6.80
CA VAL A 125 -16.77 1.30 -7.45
C VAL A 125 -15.80 2.41 -7.07
N VAL A 126 -14.53 2.03 -6.92
CA VAL A 126 -13.39 2.96 -6.84
C VAL A 126 -12.43 2.64 -7.98
N VAL A 127 -12.20 3.63 -8.83
CA VAL A 127 -11.15 3.64 -9.84
C VAL A 127 -9.87 4.17 -9.21
N LEU A 128 -8.81 3.40 -9.32
CA LEU A 128 -7.47 3.64 -8.82
C LEU A 128 -6.58 3.82 -10.05
N ASP A 129 -6.33 5.07 -10.46
CA ASP A 129 -5.58 5.39 -11.67
C ASP A 129 -4.08 5.59 -11.42
N GLU A 130 -3.24 5.10 -12.33
CA GLU A 130 -1.78 5.10 -12.16
C GLU A 130 -1.28 4.37 -10.90
N VAL A 131 -1.79 3.16 -10.66
CA VAL A 131 -1.43 2.29 -9.51
C VAL A 131 0.08 2.00 -9.42
N HIS A 132 0.84 2.22 -10.49
CA HIS A 132 2.29 2.14 -10.42
C HIS A 132 2.94 3.17 -9.46
N PHE A 133 2.20 4.20 -9.02
CA PHE A 133 2.57 5.09 -7.91
C PHE A 133 2.59 4.43 -6.54
N LEU A 134 2.19 3.17 -6.43
CA LEU A 134 2.30 2.39 -5.20
C LEU A 134 3.76 2.25 -4.70
N GLN A 135 4.76 2.45 -5.58
CA GLN A 135 6.17 2.50 -5.18
C GLN A 135 6.63 3.86 -4.64
N ASP A 136 5.78 4.88 -4.65
CA ASP A 136 6.13 6.19 -4.11
C ASP A 136 6.20 6.11 -2.58
N THR A 137 7.32 6.52 -2.00
CA THR A 137 7.59 6.38 -0.55
C THR A 137 6.61 7.16 0.33
N TYR A 138 5.95 8.18 -0.21
CA TYR A 138 5.03 9.03 0.55
C TYR A 138 3.57 8.69 0.25
N ARG A 139 3.23 8.53 -1.03
CA ARG A 139 1.85 8.29 -1.49
C ARG A 139 1.51 6.81 -1.53
N GLY A 140 2.47 5.94 -1.83
CA GLY A 140 2.27 4.49 -1.92
C GLY A 140 1.55 3.88 -0.72
N PRO A 141 1.91 4.25 0.53
CA PRO A 141 1.19 3.77 1.71
C PRO A 141 -0.32 4.08 1.69
N VAL A 142 -0.69 5.28 1.24
CA VAL A 142 -2.10 5.73 1.14
C VAL A 142 -2.90 4.86 0.17
N TRP A 143 -2.28 4.43 -0.94
CA TRP A 143 -2.93 3.54 -1.91
C TRP A 143 -3.24 2.18 -1.31
N GLU A 144 -2.28 1.59 -0.60
CA GLU A 144 -2.49 0.30 0.05
C GLU A 144 -3.54 0.39 1.15
N GLU A 145 -3.52 1.45 1.97
CA GLU A 145 -4.55 1.70 2.98
C GLU A 145 -5.95 1.75 2.35
N VAL A 146 -6.14 2.49 1.25
CA VAL A 146 -7.43 2.55 0.54
C VAL A 146 -7.84 1.18 0.01
N MET A 147 -6.92 0.44 -0.60
CA MET A 147 -7.21 -0.90 -1.14
C MET A 147 -7.60 -1.88 -0.03
N ILE A 148 -6.94 -1.84 1.13
CA ILE A 148 -7.22 -2.73 2.27
C ILE A 148 -8.55 -2.34 2.94
N HIS A 149 -8.78 -1.05 3.16
CA HIS A 149 -9.85 -0.55 4.05
C HIS A 149 -11.14 -0.13 3.36
N ALA A 150 -11.15 0.03 2.02
CA ALA A 150 -12.41 0.26 1.34
C ALA A 150 -13.43 -0.83 1.74
N PRO A 151 -14.73 -0.52 1.84
CA PRO A 151 -15.75 -1.50 2.20
C PRO A 151 -15.73 -2.72 1.26
N GLN A 152 -15.91 -3.93 1.78
CA GLN A 152 -15.77 -5.19 1.01
C GLN A 152 -16.71 -5.28 -0.21
N HIS A 153 -17.87 -4.59 -0.19
CA HIS A 153 -18.79 -4.54 -1.32
C HIS A 153 -18.31 -3.63 -2.48
N VAL A 154 -17.39 -2.70 -2.21
CA VAL A 154 -16.86 -1.77 -3.21
C VAL A 154 -15.93 -2.51 -4.16
N ARG A 155 -16.20 -2.43 -5.47
CA ARG A 155 -15.34 -2.99 -6.51
C ARG A 155 -14.16 -2.05 -6.79
N LEU A 156 -13.00 -2.64 -7.07
CA LEU A 156 -11.77 -1.89 -7.37
C LEU A 156 -11.45 -2.05 -8.85
N VAL A 157 -11.17 -0.93 -9.52
CA VAL A 157 -10.66 -0.89 -10.89
C VAL A 157 -9.31 -0.19 -10.88
N CYS A 158 -8.25 -0.99 -10.90
CA CYS A 158 -6.87 -0.56 -10.81
C CYS A 158 -6.28 -0.40 -12.21
N LEU A 159 -5.90 0.81 -12.61
CA LEU A 159 -5.28 1.09 -13.89
C LEU A 159 -3.79 1.37 -13.69
N SER A 160 -2.95 0.73 -14.50
CA SER A 160 -1.50 0.90 -14.43
C SER A 160 -0.85 0.92 -15.81
N ALA A 161 0.30 1.58 -15.89
CA ALA A 161 1.23 1.40 -17.00
C ALA A 161 1.74 -0.05 -17.07
N THR A 162 2.56 -0.38 -18.04
CA THR A 162 3.12 -1.73 -18.20
C THR A 162 3.98 -2.12 -16.99
N VAL A 163 3.43 -3.02 -16.16
CA VAL A 163 4.07 -3.63 -14.99
C VAL A 163 4.12 -5.15 -15.24
N THR A 164 5.17 -5.85 -14.80
CA THR A 164 5.33 -7.30 -15.05
C THR A 164 4.73 -8.21 -13.99
N ASN A 165 4.55 -7.73 -12.76
CA ASN A 165 3.95 -8.50 -11.66
C ASN A 165 2.50 -8.09 -11.38
N VAL A 166 1.74 -7.74 -12.42
CA VAL A 166 0.32 -7.35 -12.28
C VAL A 166 -0.50 -8.50 -11.72
N GLN A 167 -0.15 -9.74 -12.10
CA GLN A 167 -0.75 -10.93 -11.50
C GLN A 167 -0.50 -11.01 -10.00
N GLU A 168 0.69 -10.63 -9.52
CA GLU A 168 0.98 -10.63 -8.07
C GLU A 168 0.11 -9.62 -7.32
N LEU A 169 -0.08 -8.43 -7.90
CA LEU A 169 -0.97 -7.41 -7.34
C LEU A 169 -2.43 -7.89 -7.32
N ALA A 170 -2.90 -8.52 -8.41
CA ALA A 170 -4.23 -9.10 -8.47
C ALA A 170 -4.41 -10.25 -7.46
N ASP A 171 -3.41 -11.13 -7.31
CA ASP A 171 -3.45 -12.22 -6.32
C ASP A 171 -3.50 -11.68 -4.88
N TRP A 172 -2.82 -10.57 -4.61
CA TRP A 172 -2.88 -9.89 -3.31
C TRP A 172 -4.26 -9.30 -3.05
N ILE A 173 -4.82 -8.54 -4.00
CA ILE A 173 -6.19 -8.03 -3.91
C ILE A 173 -7.18 -9.20 -3.75
N GLU A 174 -6.96 -10.30 -4.47
CA GLU A 174 -7.79 -11.51 -4.34
C GLU A 174 -7.74 -12.10 -2.93
N THR A 175 -6.55 -12.13 -2.34
CA THR A 175 -6.33 -12.63 -1.00
C THR A 175 -7.06 -11.78 0.03
N VAL A 176 -6.98 -10.45 -0.09
CA VAL A 176 -7.47 -9.48 0.90
C VAL A 176 -8.96 -9.13 0.74
N ARG A 177 -9.48 -9.09 -0.49
CA ARG A 177 -10.85 -8.60 -0.79
C ARG A 177 -11.77 -9.59 -1.52
N GLY A 178 -11.22 -10.66 -2.08
CA GLY A 178 -11.99 -11.63 -2.88
C GLY A 178 -11.76 -11.47 -4.39
N PRO A 179 -12.51 -12.18 -5.24
CA PRO A 179 -12.14 -12.46 -6.63
C PRO A 179 -11.58 -11.27 -7.40
N ALA A 180 -10.38 -11.41 -7.97
CA ALA A 180 -9.74 -10.40 -8.79
C ALA A 180 -9.31 -10.96 -10.15
N ALA A 181 -9.11 -10.09 -11.13
CA ALA A 181 -8.60 -10.44 -12.45
C ALA A 181 -7.47 -9.49 -12.87
N ALA A 182 -6.33 -10.07 -13.23
CA ALA A 182 -5.27 -9.34 -13.92
C ALA A 182 -5.54 -9.35 -15.42
N ILE A 183 -5.62 -8.16 -16.02
CA ILE A 183 -5.79 -7.95 -17.46
C ILE A 183 -4.51 -7.31 -17.97
N ILE A 184 -3.77 -8.04 -18.81
CA ILE A 184 -2.46 -7.62 -19.30
C ILE A 184 -2.54 -7.41 -20.80
N GLU A 185 -2.37 -6.16 -21.23
CA GLU A 185 -2.14 -5.82 -22.63
C GLU A 185 -0.66 -5.47 -22.81
N THR A 186 -0.03 -6.06 -23.79
CA THR A 186 1.40 -5.84 -24.08
C THR A 186 1.61 -5.10 -25.39
N LYS A 187 0.59 -5.08 -26.25
CA LYS A 187 0.63 -4.43 -27.56
C LYS A 187 0.29 -2.95 -27.41
N ARG A 188 1.18 -2.12 -27.92
CA ARG A 188 0.95 -0.68 -28.02
C ARG A 188 0.06 -0.36 -29.24
N PRO A 189 -0.88 0.59 -29.15
CA PRO A 189 -1.71 0.98 -30.31
C PRO A 189 -0.90 1.54 -31.46
N VAL A 190 0.10 2.37 -31.14
CA VAL A 190 1.06 2.92 -32.11
C VAL A 190 2.39 2.23 -31.90
N ALA A 191 2.89 1.55 -32.93
CA ALA A 191 4.17 0.85 -32.86
C ALA A 191 5.31 1.83 -32.56
N LEU A 192 6.38 1.34 -31.95
CA LEU A 192 7.54 2.17 -31.60
C LEU A 192 8.77 1.73 -32.39
N ASN A 193 9.37 2.66 -33.13
CA ASN A 193 10.67 2.52 -33.74
C ASN A 193 11.73 3.06 -32.80
N ASN A 194 12.54 2.16 -32.24
CA ASN A 194 13.73 2.56 -31.49
C ASN A 194 14.84 2.91 -32.48
N ARG A 195 15.36 4.14 -32.40
CA ARG A 195 16.47 4.64 -33.21
C ARG A 195 17.62 5.13 -32.33
N TYR A 196 18.80 5.12 -32.91
CA TYR A 196 20.04 5.59 -32.33
C TYR A 196 20.64 6.68 -33.21
N PHE A 197 20.99 7.81 -32.61
CA PHE A 197 21.45 8.98 -33.36
C PHE A 197 22.86 9.40 -32.96
N VAL A 198 23.78 9.41 -33.93
CA VAL A 198 25.21 9.70 -33.71
C VAL A 198 25.78 10.60 -34.79
N ALA A 199 26.66 11.53 -34.41
CA ALA A 199 27.41 12.36 -35.34
C ALA A 199 28.82 11.79 -35.55
N ASP A 200 29.16 11.42 -36.79
CA ASP A 200 30.52 11.12 -37.19
C ASP A 200 31.20 12.41 -37.68
N ARG A 201 32.02 13.00 -36.81
CA ARG A 201 32.72 14.26 -37.10
C ARG A 201 33.87 14.08 -38.10
N THR A 202 34.29 12.84 -38.38
CA THR A 202 35.34 12.56 -39.39
C THR A 202 34.81 12.70 -40.80
N ASN A 203 33.56 12.27 -41.01
CA ASN A 203 32.89 12.28 -42.31
C ASN A 203 31.80 13.36 -42.41
N HIS A 204 31.69 14.23 -41.40
CA HIS A 204 30.63 15.23 -41.27
C HIS A 204 29.22 14.65 -41.50
N LYS A 205 28.98 13.43 -41.01
CA LYS A 205 27.75 12.67 -41.28
C LYS A 205 26.96 12.43 -40.01
N LEU A 206 25.66 12.72 -40.08
CA LEU A 206 24.69 12.39 -39.04
C LEU A 206 24.06 11.03 -39.38
N HIS A 207 24.14 10.08 -38.44
CA HIS A 207 23.64 8.72 -38.60
C HIS A 207 22.45 8.50 -37.68
N LEU A 208 21.24 8.52 -38.24
CA LEU A 208 20.01 8.08 -37.57
C LEU A 208 19.74 6.63 -37.99
N MET A 209 20.00 5.68 -37.11
CA MET A 209 19.98 4.25 -37.40
C MET A 209 18.91 3.55 -36.56
N PRO A 210 18.21 2.53 -37.08
CA PRO A 210 17.32 1.72 -36.23
C PRO A 210 18.15 0.94 -35.20
N THR A 211 17.65 0.83 -33.97
CA THR A 211 18.29 0.06 -32.90
C THR A 211 18.19 -1.44 -33.18
N PHE A 212 17.10 -1.88 -33.82
CA PHE A 212 16.85 -3.27 -34.19
C PHE A 212 16.67 -3.42 -35.70
N VAL A 213 17.28 -4.45 -36.28
CA VAL A 213 17.13 -4.83 -37.70
C VAL A 213 16.92 -6.34 -37.78
N GLY A 214 15.83 -6.77 -38.42
CA GLY A 214 15.50 -8.20 -38.54
C GLY A 214 15.27 -8.91 -37.19
N GLY A 215 14.75 -8.20 -36.19
CA GLY A 215 14.49 -8.73 -34.84
C GLY A 215 15.72 -8.87 -33.94
N GLY A 216 16.91 -8.51 -34.44
CA GLY A 216 18.15 -8.49 -33.66
C GLY A 216 18.73 -7.08 -33.52
N VAL A 217 19.71 -6.94 -32.63
CA VAL A 217 20.47 -5.70 -32.43
C VAL A 217 21.17 -5.30 -33.74
N ASN A 218 21.08 -4.01 -34.11
CA ASN A 218 21.69 -3.51 -35.34
C ASN A 218 23.22 -3.62 -35.30
N ARG A 219 23.77 -4.53 -36.11
CA ARG A 219 25.21 -4.80 -36.16
C ARG A 219 26.04 -3.63 -36.70
N ASP A 220 25.48 -2.80 -37.56
CA ASP A 220 26.21 -1.66 -38.13
C ASP A 220 26.32 -0.52 -37.13
N ALA A 221 25.25 -0.27 -36.37
CA ALA A 221 25.29 0.67 -35.24
C ALA A 221 26.27 0.20 -34.15
N LEU A 222 26.26 -1.11 -33.83
CA LEU A 222 27.22 -1.70 -32.89
C LEU A 222 28.68 -1.54 -33.35
N LYS A 223 28.98 -1.83 -34.62
CA LYS A 223 30.34 -1.64 -35.18
C LYS A 223 30.77 -0.17 -35.16
N LEU A 224 29.85 0.74 -35.46
CA LEU A 224 30.11 2.18 -35.44
C LEU A 224 30.50 2.61 -34.02
N ASP A 225 29.72 2.22 -33.01
CA ASP A 225 29.98 2.50 -31.60
C ASP A 225 31.31 1.89 -31.11
N GLU A 226 31.57 0.61 -31.40
CA GLU A 226 32.86 -0.04 -31.07
C GLU A 226 34.07 0.65 -31.70
N SER A 227 33.90 1.24 -32.89
CA SER A 227 34.97 1.94 -33.60
C SER A 227 35.41 3.23 -32.89
N ALA A 228 34.51 3.86 -32.11
CA ALA A 228 34.85 5.01 -31.27
C ALA A 228 35.76 4.62 -30.10
N ILE A 229 35.53 3.44 -29.51
CA ILE A 229 36.30 2.93 -28.36
C ILE A 229 37.71 2.51 -28.79
N ARG A 230 37.86 1.86 -29.96
CA ARG A 230 39.16 1.37 -30.46
C ARG A 230 40.10 2.50 -30.92
N GLY A 231 39.56 3.65 -31.33
CA GLY A 231 40.35 4.82 -31.75
C GLY A 231 41.12 5.51 -30.62
N GLY A 232 40.67 5.38 -29.37
CA GLY A 232 41.31 6.01 -28.21
C GLY A 232 42.59 5.32 -27.72
N ARG A 233 42.72 3.99 -27.90
CA ARG A 233 43.85 3.21 -27.32
C ARG A 233 45.10 3.14 -28.20
N ARG A 234 45.04 3.52 -29.48
CA ARG A 234 46.18 3.36 -30.42
C ARG A 234 47.20 4.50 -30.40
N ARG A 235 46.94 5.62 -29.70
CA ARG A 235 47.84 6.79 -29.71
C ARG A 235 48.83 6.88 -28.55
N ASP A 236 48.71 6.06 -27.51
CA ASP A 236 49.61 6.13 -26.36
C ASP A 236 50.85 5.20 -26.44
N PHE A 237 50.98 4.38 -27.49
CA PHE A 237 52.05 3.37 -27.57
C PHE A 237 53.21 3.69 -28.54
N ASP A 238 53.12 4.74 -29.37
CA ASP A 238 54.12 5.00 -30.42
C ASP A 238 54.83 6.36 -30.28
N GLY A 239 55.33 6.62 -29.07
CA GLY A 239 56.03 7.86 -28.71
C GLY A 239 57.34 7.63 -27.96
N ARG A 240 58.19 6.69 -28.42
CA ARG A 240 59.55 6.51 -27.91
C ARG A 240 60.58 6.43 -29.04
N ASN A 241 60.83 7.55 -29.72
CA ASN A 241 62.18 7.87 -30.22
C ASN A 241 62.25 9.29 -30.82
N SER A 242 62.93 10.23 -30.16
CA SER A 242 63.98 11.09 -30.76
C SER A 242 64.29 12.28 -29.85
N GLY A 243 65.58 12.55 -29.66
CA GLY A 243 66.13 13.48 -28.68
C GLY A 243 65.90 14.99 -28.90
N ARG A 244 65.95 15.70 -27.77
CA ARG A 244 66.89 16.81 -27.47
C ARG A 244 67.01 17.97 -28.48
N ARG A 245 66.37 19.12 -28.19
CA ARG A 245 66.96 20.50 -28.08
C ARG A 245 65.90 21.61 -28.24
N GLY A 246 65.81 22.46 -27.21
CA GLY A 246 65.86 23.94 -27.30
C GLY A 246 64.67 24.75 -27.86
N GLY A 247 64.32 25.82 -27.13
CA GLY A 247 64.00 27.13 -27.73
C GLY A 247 62.54 27.56 -27.71
N ASP A 248 62.32 28.77 -27.19
CA ASP A 248 61.06 29.52 -27.10
C ASP A 248 60.26 29.65 -28.40
N ALA A 249 58.93 29.56 -28.31
CA ALA A 249 57.96 30.48 -28.95
C ALA A 249 56.51 29.98 -28.82
N ALA A 250 55.60 30.95 -28.61
CA ALA A 250 54.17 30.92 -28.93
C ALA A 250 53.25 29.94 -28.18
N ARG A 251 52.55 30.49 -27.17
CA ARG A 251 51.27 29.98 -26.67
C ARG A 251 50.20 30.11 -27.77
N GLY A 252 50.06 29.07 -28.58
CA GLY A 252 48.96 28.89 -29.53
C GLY A 252 48.32 27.52 -29.32
N SER A 253 47.02 27.54 -29.02
CA SER A 253 46.03 26.45 -29.20
C SER A 253 46.53 25.01 -29.03
N LYS A 254 46.32 24.43 -27.84
CA LYS A 254 46.31 22.97 -27.67
C LYS A 254 45.11 22.41 -28.42
N GLY A 255 45.33 21.94 -29.64
CA GLY A 255 44.37 21.13 -30.38
C GLY A 255 44.03 19.87 -29.60
N SER A 256 42.82 19.83 -29.03
CA SER A 256 42.23 18.58 -28.56
C SER A 256 41.95 17.73 -29.80
N GLY A 257 42.46 16.50 -29.82
CA GLY A 257 42.14 15.57 -30.90
C GLY A 257 40.64 15.35 -30.95
N ALA A 258 39.99 15.83 -32.02
CA ALA A 258 38.55 15.68 -32.21
C ALA A 258 38.17 14.20 -32.10
N ARG A 259 37.28 13.87 -31.16
CA ARG A 259 36.71 12.52 -31.04
C ARG A 259 35.99 12.19 -32.35
N ARG A 260 36.23 10.98 -32.89
CA ARG A 260 35.63 10.50 -34.16
C ARG A 260 34.11 10.58 -34.15
N LEU A 261 33.49 10.11 -33.07
CA LEU A 261 32.06 10.23 -32.84
C LEU A 261 31.78 11.31 -31.80
N ALA A 262 30.65 11.98 -31.97
CA ALA A 262 30.12 12.98 -31.06
C ALA A 262 28.61 12.80 -30.91
N THR A 263 28.08 13.30 -29.81
CA THR A 263 26.64 13.51 -29.65
C THR A 263 26.20 14.57 -30.67
N PRO A 264 25.14 14.32 -31.46
CA PRO A 264 24.55 15.34 -32.32
C PRO A 264 24.13 16.56 -31.50
N SER A 265 24.31 17.76 -32.05
CA SER A 265 23.82 18.97 -31.40
C SER A 265 22.29 18.98 -31.38
N ARG A 266 21.70 19.77 -30.48
CA ARG A 266 20.25 19.90 -30.37
C ARG A 266 19.65 20.45 -31.67
N ILE A 267 20.31 21.44 -32.26
CA ILE A 267 19.96 22.03 -33.56
C ILE A 267 20.05 20.98 -34.69
N GLU A 268 21.20 20.29 -34.80
CA GLU A 268 21.40 19.20 -35.80
C GLU A 268 20.32 18.12 -35.68
N THR A 269 19.86 17.86 -34.45
CA THR A 269 18.79 16.90 -34.19
C THR A 269 17.44 17.44 -34.65
N VAL A 270 17.06 18.66 -34.23
CA VAL A 270 15.78 19.28 -34.63
C VAL A 270 15.66 19.36 -36.16
N GLU A 271 16.68 19.88 -36.84
CA GLU A 271 16.70 19.97 -38.31
C GLU A 271 16.57 18.60 -38.97
N ARG A 272 17.25 17.58 -38.42
CA ARG A 272 17.16 16.22 -38.94
C ARG A 272 15.75 15.63 -38.75
N LEU A 273 15.12 15.88 -37.60
CA LEU A 273 13.76 15.43 -37.35
C LEU A 273 12.77 16.13 -38.26
N GLU A 274 12.89 17.45 -38.44
CA GLU A 274 12.04 18.21 -39.36
C GLU A 274 12.16 17.69 -40.80
N ALA A 275 13.39 17.47 -41.27
CA ALA A 275 13.65 16.96 -42.62
C ALA A 275 13.09 15.54 -42.85
N GLU A 276 12.99 14.71 -41.81
CA GLU A 276 12.34 13.39 -41.87
C GLU A 276 10.84 13.43 -41.51
N GLY A 277 10.28 14.61 -41.26
CA GLY A 277 8.88 14.81 -40.86
C GLY A 277 8.56 14.29 -39.46
N LEU A 278 9.54 14.09 -38.59
CA LEU A 278 9.42 13.45 -37.28
C LEU A 278 8.94 14.38 -36.15
N LEU A 279 8.52 15.61 -36.47
CA LEU A 279 7.93 16.56 -35.53
C LEU A 279 6.40 16.36 -35.39
N PRO A 280 5.78 16.73 -34.25
CA PRO A 280 6.38 17.34 -33.07
C PRO A 280 7.22 16.36 -32.24
N ALA A 281 8.24 16.86 -31.53
CA ALA A 281 9.17 16.05 -30.74
C ALA A 281 9.34 16.56 -29.30
N ILE A 282 9.40 15.63 -28.35
CA ILE A 282 9.75 15.90 -26.96
C ILE A 282 11.18 15.42 -26.70
N PHE A 283 12.04 16.31 -26.23
CA PHE A 283 13.41 16.04 -25.85
C PHE A 283 13.50 15.91 -24.34
N PHE A 284 13.77 14.71 -23.84
CA PHE A 284 13.99 14.47 -22.42
C PHE A 284 15.44 14.81 -22.03
N ILE A 285 15.57 15.82 -21.17
CA ILE A 285 16.81 16.32 -20.60
C ILE A 285 16.66 16.36 -19.07
N PHE A 286 17.53 15.68 -18.32
CA PHE A 286 17.43 15.55 -16.86
C PHE A 286 17.96 16.75 -16.07
N SER A 287 18.00 17.94 -16.68
CA SER A 287 18.44 19.18 -16.04
C SER A 287 17.58 20.33 -16.53
N ARG A 288 17.04 21.10 -15.57
CA ARG A 288 16.16 22.26 -15.83
C ARG A 288 16.89 23.32 -16.63
N ASN A 289 18.06 23.74 -16.14
CA ASN A 289 18.92 24.72 -16.82
C ASN A 289 19.31 24.26 -18.24
N GLN A 290 19.53 22.96 -18.46
CA GLN A 290 19.81 22.44 -19.80
C GLN A 290 18.59 22.46 -20.73
N CYS A 291 17.36 22.35 -20.20
CA CYS A 291 16.14 22.53 -21.00
C CYS A 291 16.01 24.00 -21.46
N ASP A 292 16.22 24.95 -20.54
CA ASP A 292 16.19 26.38 -20.87
C ASP A 292 17.27 26.73 -21.89
N GLU A 293 18.50 26.26 -21.65
CA GLU A 293 19.63 26.45 -22.56
C GLU A 293 19.35 25.83 -23.93
N ALA A 294 18.76 24.63 -23.98
CA ALA A 294 18.38 23.97 -25.23
C ALA A 294 17.40 24.81 -26.05
N ALA A 295 16.32 25.29 -25.43
CA ALA A 295 15.33 26.15 -26.08
C ALA A 295 15.97 27.47 -26.57
N ARG A 296 16.84 28.07 -25.74
CA ARG A 296 17.58 29.29 -26.10
C ARG A 296 18.51 29.08 -27.29
N SER A 297 19.36 28.06 -27.24
CA SER A 297 20.32 27.79 -28.32
C SER A 297 19.63 27.53 -29.65
N CYS A 298 18.44 26.93 -29.65
CA CYS A 298 17.66 26.74 -30.86
C CYS A 298 17.10 28.06 -31.40
N LEU A 299 16.57 28.92 -30.51
CA LEU A 299 16.08 30.25 -30.87
C LEU A 299 17.22 31.14 -31.41
N ASP A 300 18.35 31.20 -30.71
CA ASP A 300 19.53 31.99 -31.07
C ASP A 300 20.13 31.55 -32.42
N ALA A 301 19.98 30.27 -32.77
CA ALA A 301 20.37 29.72 -34.06
C ALA A 301 19.40 30.08 -35.20
N GLY A 302 18.29 30.75 -34.90
CA GLY A 302 17.30 31.20 -35.88
C GLY A 302 16.25 30.16 -36.26
N LEU A 303 16.09 29.07 -35.49
CA LEU A 303 15.04 28.09 -35.77
C LEU A 303 13.66 28.71 -35.55
N ARG A 304 12.79 28.60 -36.56
CA ARG A 304 11.38 29.03 -36.54
C ARG A 304 10.54 27.95 -37.21
N LEU A 305 9.71 27.28 -36.42
CA LEU A 305 8.91 26.11 -36.80
C LEU A 305 7.41 26.42 -36.92
N THR A 306 7.07 27.71 -36.96
CA THR A 306 5.70 28.24 -36.97
C THR A 306 5.46 29.15 -38.17
N SER A 307 4.21 29.22 -38.57
CA SER A 307 3.68 30.21 -39.50
C SER A 307 3.20 31.48 -38.78
N ALA A 308 2.95 32.55 -39.55
CA ALA A 308 2.44 33.82 -39.01
C ALA A 308 1.06 33.65 -38.32
N ASP A 309 0.18 32.79 -38.87
CA ASP A 309 -1.14 32.53 -38.28
C ASP A 309 -1.02 31.77 -36.95
N GLU A 310 -0.10 30.80 -36.87
CA GLU A 310 0.18 30.09 -35.61
C GLU A 310 0.74 31.04 -34.55
N GLN A 311 1.58 32.01 -34.93
CA GLN A 311 2.11 33.02 -33.99
C GLN A 311 0.99 33.89 -33.40
N ILE A 312 0.00 34.29 -34.21
CA ILE A 312 -1.16 35.04 -33.71
C ILE A 312 -1.96 34.19 -32.71
N ALA A 313 -2.20 32.91 -33.02
CA ALA A 313 -2.90 32.00 -32.12
C ALA A 313 -2.14 31.75 -30.81
N ILE A 314 -0.81 31.61 -30.89
CA ILE A 314 0.07 31.49 -29.71
C ILE A 314 -0.06 32.72 -28.81
N ARG A 315 -0.03 33.93 -29.38
CA ARG A 315 -0.22 35.17 -28.60
C ARG A 315 -1.54 35.21 -27.87
N ALA A 316 -2.63 34.80 -28.53
CA ALA A 316 -3.94 34.75 -27.89
C ALA A 316 -3.94 33.82 -26.66
N ILE A 317 -3.31 32.65 -26.75
CA ILE A 317 -3.18 31.71 -25.61
C ILE A 317 -2.31 32.32 -24.49
N ILE A 318 -1.23 33.01 -24.85
CA ILE A 318 -0.35 33.69 -23.90
C ILE A 318 -1.12 34.78 -23.14
N ASP A 319 -1.80 35.66 -23.86
CA ASP A 319 -2.57 36.77 -23.29
C ASP A 319 -3.69 36.27 -22.38
N GLU A 320 -4.39 35.20 -22.79
CA GLU A 320 -5.44 34.56 -21.98
C GLU A 320 -4.92 34.01 -20.65
N ARG A 321 -3.69 33.44 -20.62
CA ARG A 321 -3.16 32.71 -19.46
C ARG A 321 -2.22 33.51 -18.58
N LEU A 322 -1.54 34.51 -19.13
CA LEU A 322 -0.51 35.31 -18.46
C LEU A 322 -0.87 36.79 -18.38
N GLY A 323 -1.96 37.25 -19.01
CA GLY A 323 -2.32 38.67 -19.08
C GLY A 323 -2.68 39.31 -17.75
N ASP A 324 -3.05 38.52 -16.73
CA ASP A 324 -3.40 39.01 -15.40
C ASP A 324 -2.19 39.11 -14.44
N LEU A 325 -1.01 38.62 -14.85
CA LEU A 325 0.21 38.66 -14.02
C LEU A 325 0.84 40.06 -14.01
N ASP A 326 1.48 40.40 -12.88
CA ASP A 326 2.18 41.68 -12.74
C ASP A 326 3.34 41.79 -13.76
N PRO A 327 3.49 42.93 -14.46
CA PRO A 327 4.56 43.13 -15.44
C PRO A 327 5.98 42.96 -14.88
N ASP A 328 6.24 43.36 -13.63
CA ASP A 328 7.56 43.23 -13.01
C ASP A 328 7.85 41.76 -12.68
N ASP A 329 6.83 41.00 -12.28
CA ASP A 329 6.93 39.55 -12.07
C ASP A 329 7.20 38.81 -13.40
N LEU A 330 6.53 39.22 -14.48
CA LEU A 330 6.74 38.67 -15.83
C LEU A 330 8.17 38.90 -16.34
N ASP A 331 8.77 40.07 -16.07
CA ASP A 331 10.15 40.36 -16.48
C ASP A 331 11.15 39.42 -15.81
N VAL A 332 11.04 39.23 -14.50
CA VAL A 332 11.91 38.30 -13.74
C VAL A 332 11.70 36.84 -14.16
N LEU A 333 10.50 36.48 -14.60
CA LEU A 333 10.22 35.16 -15.17
C LEU A 333 10.77 34.98 -16.60
N GLY A 334 11.36 36.00 -17.20
CA GLY A 334 11.90 35.96 -18.55
C GLY A 334 10.82 35.92 -19.63
N TYR A 335 9.69 36.59 -19.40
CA TYR A 335 8.51 36.58 -20.27
C TYR A 335 8.82 36.89 -21.73
N GLY A 336 9.62 37.93 -22.01
CA GLY A 336 9.95 38.30 -23.40
C GLY A 336 10.58 37.15 -24.18
N ARG A 337 11.54 36.45 -23.57
CA ARG A 337 12.18 35.26 -24.17
C ARG A 337 11.20 34.10 -24.28
N PHE A 338 10.35 33.90 -23.28
CA PHE A 338 9.35 32.84 -23.30
C PHE A 338 8.36 33.01 -24.49
N VAL A 339 7.89 34.23 -24.72
CA VAL A 339 7.04 34.56 -25.88
C VAL A 339 7.77 34.27 -27.19
N GLU A 340 9.00 34.77 -27.34
CA GLU A 340 9.78 34.55 -28.57
C GLU A 340 10.05 33.07 -28.86
N GLN A 341 10.26 32.27 -27.82
CA GLN A 341 10.42 30.82 -27.94
C GLN A 341 9.13 30.14 -28.41
N LEU A 342 8.00 30.43 -27.75
CA LEU A 342 6.70 29.87 -28.15
C LEU A 342 6.33 30.25 -29.57
N GLU A 343 6.55 31.51 -29.95
CA GLU A 343 6.39 32.00 -31.31
C GLU A 343 7.32 31.31 -32.31
N ALA A 344 8.47 30.77 -31.89
CA ALA A 344 9.32 29.93 -32.73
C ALA A 344 8.80 28.49 -32.87
N GLY A 345 7.79 28.10 -32.10
CA GLY A 345 7.35 26.71 -31.97
C GLY A 345 8.28 25.86 -31.11
N ILE A 346 9.03 26.49 -30.20
CA ILE A 346 10.04 25.86 -29.35
C ILE A 346 9.72 26.19 -27.88
N ALA A 347 9.83 25.24 -26.96
CA ALA A 347 9.61 25.53 -25.55
C ALA A 347 10.52 24.69 -24.64
N ALA A 348 10.79 25.21 -23.44
CA ALA A 348 11.22 24.41 -22.30
C ALA A 348 10.00 23.99 -21.47
N HIS A 349 10.08 22.85 -20.77
CA HIS A 349 9.04 22.39 -19.84
C HIS A 349 9.67 21.65 -18.63
N HIS A 350 9.63 22.27 -17.45
CA HIS A 350 10.13 21.64 -16.24
C HIS A 350 9.55 22.25 -14.97
N ALA A 351 9.77 21.59 -13.83
CA ALA A 351 9.22 22.00 -12.53
C ALA A 351 9.63 23.42 -12.07
N GLY A 352 10.80 23.93 -12.51
CA GLY A 352 11.26 25.29 -12.20
C GLY A 352 10.49 26.42 -12.92
N MET A 353 9.60 26.10 -13.85
CA MET A 353 8.68 27.08 -14.44
C MET A 353 7.45 27.26 -13.56
N VAL A 354 6.95 28.49 -13.47
CA VAL A 354 5.69 28.75 -12.77
C VAL A 354 4.52 28.02 -13.45
N PRO A 355 3.50 27.58 -12.71
CA PRO A 355 2.39 26.79 -13.25
C PRO A 355 1.72 27.40 -14.49
N ALA A 356 1.42 28.71 -14.47
CA ALA A 356 0.79 29.38 -15.61
C ALA A 356 1.61 29.25 -16.91
N MET A 357 2.94 29.45 -16.86
CA MET A 357 3.81 29.28 -18.04
C MET A 357 3.85 27.82 -18.53
N LYS A 358 3.87 26.83 -17.62
CA LYS A 358 3.84 25.41 -18.00
C LYS A 358 2.54 25.06 -18.72
N GLU A 359 1.41 25.52 -18.18
CA GLU A 359 0.11 25.28 -18.78
C GLU A 359 -0.03 25.98 -20.15
N THR A 360 0.59 27.15 -20.33
CA THR A 360 0.68 27.80 -21.65
C THR A 360 1.47 26.96 -22.65
N VAL A 361 2.63 26.39 -22.25
CA VAL A 361 3.39 25.47 -23.11
C VAL A 361 2.55 24.24 -23.47
N GLU A 362 1.85 23.67 -22.50
CA GLU A 362 0.99 22.51 -22.67
C GLU A 362 -0.16 22.80 -23.65
N ALA A 363 -0.85 23.93 -23.48
CA ALA A 363 -1.92 24.36 -24.37
C ALA A 363 -1.41 24.55 -25.80
N CYS A 364 -0.28 25.24 -25.98
CA CYS A 364 0.34 25.45 -27.29
C CYS A 364 0.82 24.15 -27.93
N PHE A 365 1.29 23.17 -27.15
CA PHE A 365 1.70 21.86 -27.65
C PHE A 365 0.50 21.01 -28.08
N VAL A 366 -0.56 20.97 -27.27
CA VAL A 366 -1.81 20.24 -27.58
C VAL A 366 -2.50 20.83 -28.82
N ALA A 367 -2.52 22.15 -28.96
CA ALA A 367 -3.00 22.84 -30.16
C ALA A 367 -2.11 22.59 -31.40
N GLY A 368 -0.94 21.98 -31.21
CA GLY A 368 0.00 21.64 -32.28
C GLY A 368 0.86 22.82 -32.74
N PHE A 369 0.88 23.95 -32.02
CA PHE A 369 1.69 25.13 -32.39
C PHE A 369 3.15 24.98 -31.99
N VAL A 370 3.43 24.41 -30.81
CA VAL A 370 4.79 24.09 -30.38
C VAL A 370 5.22 22.75 -30.98
N LYS A 371 6.28 22.76 -31.78
CA LYS A 371 6.80 21.58 -32.49
C LYS A 371 7.92 20.87 -31.73
N VAL A 372 8.65 21.59 -30.87
CA VAL A 372 9.75 21.05 -30.08
C VAL A 372 9.63 21.48 -28.63
N VAL A 373 9.62 20.50 -27.71
CA VAL A 373 9.64 20.75 -26.27
C VAL A 373 10.87 20.09 -25.66
N PHE A 374 11.66 20.86 -24.92
CA PHE A 374 12.76 20.37 -24.09
C PHE A 374 12.26 20.20 -22.65
N ALA A 375 12.11 18.95 -22.21
CA ALA A 375 11.42 18.64 -20.97
C ALA A 375 12.23 17.77 -20.01
N THR A 376 11.99 17.97 -18.72
CA THR A 376 12.43 17.01 -17.69
C THR A 376 11.51 15.80 -17.62
N GLU A 377 11.94 14.74 -16.91
CA GLU A 377 11.16 13.50 -16.69
C GLU A 377 9.75 13.75 -16.13
N THR A 378 9.55 14.85 -15.39
CA THR A 378 8.26 15.25 -14.84
C THR A 378 7.15 15.35 -15.90
N LEU A 379 7.48 15.63 -17.16
CA LEU A 379 6.50 15.69 -18.24
C LEU A 379 5.96 14.31 -18.63
N ALA A 380 6.77 13.25 -18.44
CA ALA A 380 6.33 11.89 -18.73
C ALA A 380 5.22 11.44 -17.77
N VAL A 381 5.03 12.15 -16.65
CA VAL A 381 4.08 11.84 -15.59
C VAL A 381 2.95 12.88 -15.58
N GLY A 382 1.70 12.46 -15.79
CA GLY A 382 0.54 13.23 -15.33
C GLY A 382 -0.20 14.15 -16.31
N ILE A 383 0.19 14.26 -17.58
CA ILE A 383 -0.59 15.04 -18.59
C ILE A 383 -0.62 14.31 -19.94
N ASN A 384 -1.72 14.39 -20.69
CA ASN A 384 -1.86 13.77 -22.01
C ASN A 384 -1.23 14.62 -23.14
N MET A 385 0.10 14.60 -23.27
CA MET A 385 0.82 15.24 -24.40
C MET A 385 1.61 14.23 -25.23
N PRO A 386 0.98 13.55 -26.20
CA PRO A 386 1.67 12.67 -27.12
C PRO A 386 2.39 13.46 -28.23
N ALA A 387 3.62 13.07 -28.55
CA ALA A 387 4.42 13.64 -29.63
C ALA A 387 4.58 12.62 -30.75
N ARG A 388 5.00 13.03 -31.96
CA ARG A 388 5.36 12.05 -33.01
C ARG A 388 6.65 11.32 -32.63
N SER A 389 7.63 12.06 -32.10
CA SER A 389 8.91 11.52 -31.67
C SER A 389 9.28 11.90 -30.25
N VAL A 390 10.06 11.04 -29.61
CA VAL A 390 10.72 11.31 -28.33
C VAL A 390 12.22 11.19 -28.53
N VAL A 391 12.97 12.16 -28.02
CA VAL A 391 14.43 12.15 -28.01
C VAL A 391 14.93 12.05 -26.58
N ILE A 392 15.82 11.11 -26.30
CA ILE A 392 16.45 10.95 -24.98
C ILE A 392 17.93 11.31 -25.11
N GLU A 393 18.33 12.43 -24.48
CA GLU A 393 19.70 12.96 -24.61
C GLU A 393 20.73 12.08 -23.88
N LYS A 394 20.37 11.57 -22.70
CA LYS A 394 21.23 10.76 -21.83
C LYS A 394 20.41 9.60 -21.26
N LEU A 395 21.07 8.49 -20.91
CA LEU A 395 20.44 7.34 -20.22
C LEU A 395 20.81 7.25 -18.74
N THR A 396 21.39 8.32 -18.21
CA THR A 396 21.79 8.44 -16.81
C THR A 396 21.22 9.73 -16.24
N LYS A 397 20.64 9.65 -15.05
CA LYS A 397 20.15 10.80 -14.27
C LYS A 397 20.95 10.96 -12.99
N PHE A 398 20.95 12.16 -12.43
CA PHE A 398 21.59 12.44 -11.14
C PHE A 398 20.52 12.38 -10.05
N THR A 399 20.75 11.58 -9.01
CA THR A 399 19.80 11.38 -7.90
C THR A 399 19.97 12.37 -6.75
N GLY A 400 20.90 13.34 -6.88
CA GLY A 400 21.33 14.22 -5.78
C GLY A 400 22.65 13.77 -5.16
N GLU A 401 22.91 12.46 -5.15
CA GLU A 401 24.15 11.88 -4.59
C GLU A 401 25.02 11.20 -5.65
N HIS A 402 24.39 10.48 -6.58
CA HIS A 402 25.11 9.70 -7.60
C HIS A 402 24.38 9.70 -8.94
N HIS A 403 25.10 9.34 -10.00
CA HIS A 403 24.49 9.10 -11.30
C HIS A 403 23.95 7.68 -11.37
N GLU A 404 22.64 7.55 -11.58
CA GLU A 404 21.96 6.28 -11.78
C GLU A 404 21.50 6.15 -13.24
N ARG A 405 21.42 4.92 -13.74
CA ARG A 405 20.90 4.64 -15.08
C ARG A 405 19.39 4.62 -15.06
N LEU A 406 18.78 4.98 -16.19
CA LEU A 406 17.34 4.80 -16.36
C LEU A 406 16.97 3.33 -16.25
N THR A 407 15.92 3.07 -15.47
CA THR A 407 15.30 1.75 -15.41
C THR A 407 14.48 1.49 -16.68
N PRO A 408 14.18 0.22 -17.02
CA PRO A 408 13.28 -0.10 -18.12
C PRO A 408 11.89 0.53 -18.00
N GLY A 409 11.40 0.70 -16.76
CA GLY A 409 10.12 1.36 -16.48
C GLY A 409 10.14 2.83 -16.86
N GLU A 410 11.15 3.57 -16.39
CA GLU A 410 11.35 5.00 -16.73
C GLU A 410 11.52 5.17 -18.24
N TYR A 411 12.36 4.34 -18.88
CA TYR A 411 12.53 4.36 -20.33
C TYR A 411 11.20 4.17 -21.09
N THR A 412 10.36 3.23 -20.65
CA THR A 412 9.05 2.97 -21.25
C THR A 412 8.07 4.12 -21.00
N GLN A 413 8.13 4.79 -19.84
CA GLN A 413 7.32 5.98 -19.56
C GLN A 413 7.69 7.16 -20.47
N LEU A 414 8.99 7.41 -20.65
CA LEU A 414 9.48 8.47 -21.54
C LEU A 414 9.09 8.18 -23.00
N THR A 415 9.47 7.00 -23.51
CA THR A 415 9.22 6.60 -24.91
C THR A 415 7.73 6.36 -25.21
N GLY A 416 6.93 6.06 -24.19
CA GLY A 416 5.48 5.92 -24.28
C GLY A 416 4.76 7.18 -24.78
N ARG A 417 5.43 8.33 -24.82
CA ARG A 417 4.94 9.60 -25.38
C ARG A 417 5.09 9.71 -26.91
N ALA A 418 5.90 8.86 -27.56
CA ALA A 418 6.13 8.92 -29.00
C ALA A 418 5.06 8.18 -29.81
N GLY A 419 4.43 8.79 -30.79
CA GLY A 419 3.32 8.24 -31.56
C GLY A 419 1.96 8.65 -30.99
N ARG A 420 1.22 9.43 -31.77
CA ARG A 420 -0.12 9.96 -31.46
C ARG A 420 -1.18 9.04 -32.05
N ARG A 421 -2.03 8.46 -31.20
CA ARG A 421 -3.12 7.55 -31.62
C ARG A 421 -4.04 8.28 -32.61
N GLY A 422 -4.29 7.66 -33.76
CA GLY A 422 -5.15 8.21 -34.82
C GLY A 422 -4.46 9.21 -35.75
N LEU A 423 -3.23 9.66 -35.45
CA LEU A 423 -2.46 10.58 -36.30
C LEU A 423 -1.19 9.93 -36.85
N ASP A 424 -0.50 9.12 -36.04
CA ASP A 424 0.76 8.47 -36.42
C ASP A 424 0.57 6.94 -36.52
N GLU A 425 1.10 6.32 -37.58
CA GLU A 425 1.16 4.84 -37.70
C GLU A 425 2.25 4.25 -36.79
N VAL A 426 3.36 4.97 -36.64
CA VAL A 426 4.54 4.57 -35.86
C VAL A 426 5.11 5.80 -35.16
N GLY A 427 5.49 5.66 -33.89
CA GLY A 427 6.22 6.66 -33.13
C GLY A 427 7.71 6.35 -33.09
N ASP A 428 8.55 7.38 -33.04
CA ASP A 428 10.02 7.21 -33.01
C ASP A 428 10.59 7.55 -31.62
N ALA A 429 11.28 6.60 -31.00
CA ALA A 429 12.07 6.79 -29.79
C ALA A 429 13.55 6.85 -30.15
N ILE A 430 14.17 8.01 -29.96
CA ILE A 430 15.49 8.32 -30.49
C ILE A 430 16.45 8.53 -29.31
N VAL A 431 17.44 7.66 -29.17
CA VAL A 431 18.50 7.79 -28.15
C VAL A 431 19.73 8.43 -28.79
N LEU A 432 20.21 9.52 -28.19
CA LEU A 432 21.44 10.17 -28.66
C LEU A 432 22.68 9.41 -28.18
N TRP A 433 23.70 9.34 -29.04
CA TRP A 433 24.98 8.74 -28.70
C TRP A 433 25.67 9.49 -27.58
N THR A 434 26.23 8.76 -26.62
CA THR A 434 27.12 9.31 -25.59
C THR A 434 28.35 8.39 -25.44
N PRO A 435 29.52 8.92 -25.05
CA PRO A 435 30.71 8.09 -24.89
C PRO A 435 30.66 7.16 -23.66
N TRP A 436 29.65 7.30 -22.81
CA TRP A 436 29.55 6.61 -21.52
C TRP A 436 28.64 5.39 -21.54
N VAL A 437 27.75 5.31 -22.54
CA VAL A 437 26.74 4.25 -22.66
C VAL A 437 26.91 3.58 -24.02
N ARG A 438 27.20 2.27 -24.01
CA ARG A 438 27.40 1.51 -25.23
C ARG A 438 26.08 1.21 -25.95
N PHE A 439 26.15 1.01 -27.25
CA PHE A 439 24.97 0.71 -28.07
C PHE A 439 24.23 -0.59 -27.66
N ASP A 440 24.95 -1.63 -27.24
CA ASP A 440 24.35 -2.88 -26.75
C ASP A 440 23.53 -2.68 -25.47
N GLU A 441 23.97 -1.76 -24.60
CA GLU A 441 23.23 -1.38 -23.41
C GLU A 441 21.94 -0.61 -23.75
N VAL A 442 21.99 0.28 -24.75
CA VAL A 442 20.80 0.96 -25.29
C VAL A 442 19.79 -0.06 -25.84
N ALA A 443 20.27 -1.04 -26.61
CA ALA A 443 19.42 -2.08 -27.17
C ALA A 443 18.84 -3.00 -26.08
N GLN A 444 19.59 -3.29 -25.02
CA GLN A 444 19.07 -4.04 -23.87
C GLN A 444 17.97 -3.27 -23.15
N LEU A 445 18.17 -1.96 -22.91
CA LEU A 445 17.15 -1.12 -22.28
C LEU A 445 15.87 -1.05 -23.14
N ALA A 446 16.02 -0.83 -24.44
CA ALA A 446 14.90 -0.72 -25.38
C ALA A 446 14.15 -2.04 -25.65
N SER A 447 14.77 -3.18 -25.36
CA SER A 447 14.13 -4.51 -25.46
C SER A 447 13.59 -5.04 -24.14
N SER A 448 13.95 -4.41 -23.01
CA SER A 448 13.50 -4.83 -21.69
C SER A 448 12.07 -4.38 -21.44
N SER A 449 11.18 -5.34 -21.23
CA SER A 449 9.80 -5.11 -20.78
C SER A 449 9.60 -5.33 -19.28
N SER A 450 10.69 -5.54 -18.52
CA SER A 450 10.61 -5.92 -17.11
C SER A 450 10.53 -4.72 -16.16
N PHE A 451 9.31 -4.38 -15.73
CA PHE A 451 9.05 -3.40 -14.67
C PHE A 451 8.28 -4.03 -13.51
N HIS A 452 8.98 -4.37 -12.43
CA HIS A 452 8.39 -5.01 -11.26
C HIS A 452 7.92 -3.95 -10.24
N LEU A 453 6.64 -3.98 -9.89
CA LEU A 453 6.02 -3.14 -8.86
C LEU A 453 6.48 -3.55 -7.47
N ARG A 454 7.07 -2.63 -6.71
CA ARG A 454 7.44 -2.83 -5.30
C ARG A 454 6.62 -1.94 -4.39
N SER A 455 6.11 -2.48 -3.30
CA SER A 455 5.52 -1.67 -2.25
C SER A 455 6.56 -0.74 -1.62
N ALA A 456 6.17 0.50 -1.37
CA ALA A 456 6.91 1.43 -0.51
C ALA A 456 6.25 1.61 0.88
N PHE A 457 5.32 0.72 1.23
CA PHE A 457 4.59 0.75 2.49
C PHE A 457 5.53 0.49 3.67
N ARG A 458 5.62 1.47 4.57
CA ARG A 458 6.38 1.41 5.82
C ARG A 458 5.64 2.16 6.92
N PRO A 459 5.78 1.76 8.19
CA PRO A 459 5.12 2.44 9.28
C PRO A 459 5.73 3.83 9.53
N THR A 460 4.95 4.89 9.34
CA THR A 460 5.31 6.27 9.72
C THR A 460 4.72 6.63 11.08
N TYR A 461 5.22 7.70 11.71
CA TYR A 461 4.74 8.15 13.02
C TYR A 461 3.28 8.63 12.97
N ASN A 462 2.91 9.42 11.95
CA ASN A 462 1.53 9.84 11.72
C ASN A 462 0.60 8.65 11.48
N MET A 463 1.04 7.66 10.70
CA MET A 463 0.26 6.45 10.46
C MET A 463 0.04 5.70 11.76
N ALA A 464 1.10 5.49 12.56
CA ALA A 464 0.99 4.83 13.85
C ALA A 464 0.05 5.57 14.81
N ALA A 465 0.14 6.89 14.88
CA ALA A 465 -0.78 7.69 15.69
C ALA A 465 -2.23 7.54 15.20
N ASN A 466 -2.48 7.60 13.90
CA ASN A 466 -3.82 7.39 13.34
C ASN A 466 -4.36 5.98 13.59
N LEU A 467 -3.51 4.95 13.52
CA LEU A 467 -3.89 3.59 13.84
C LEU A 467 -4.29 3.44 15.31
N ILE A 468 -3.50 3.98 16.26
CA ILE A 468 -3.88 3.98 17.69
C ILE A 468 -5.22 4.70 17.91
N ARG A 469 -5.44 5.82 17.20
CA ARG A 469 -6.66 6.62 17.33
C ARG A 469 -7.94 5.92 16.86
N THR A 470 -7.82 5.09 15.82
CA THR A 470 -8.99 4.57 15.08
C THR A 470 -9.19 3.06 15.20
N HIS A 471 -8.14 2.33 15.59
CA HIS A 471 -8.11 0.87 15.62
C HIS A 471 -7.51 0.38 16.95
N SER A 472 -7.86 -0.83 17.34
CA SER A 472 -7.17 -1.52 18.44
C SER A 472 -5.77 -1.99 18.03
N SER A 473 -4.95 -2.39 19.02
CA SER A 473 -3.61 -2.93 18.78
C SER A 473 -3.59 -4.13 17.85
N GLU A 474 -4.50 -5.08 18.07
CA GLU A 474 -4.63 -6.27 17.24
C GLU A 474 -5.00 -5.91 15.80
N GLU A 475 -5.92 -4.95 15.64
CA GLU A 475 -6.36 -4.51 14.31
C GLU A 475 -5.26 -3.77 13.57
N SER A 476 -4.46 -2.95 14.26
CA SER A 476 -3.37 -2.19 13.66
C SER A 476 -2.28 -3.11 13.10
N HIS A 477 -1.84 -4.11 13.89
CA HIS A 477 -0.89 -5.13 13.42
C HIS A 477 -1.46 -5.95 12.26
N ARG A 478 -2.74 -6.33 12.35
CA ARG A 478 -3.42 -7.04 11.26
C ARG A 478 -3.36 -6.27 9.95
N LEU A 479 -3.52 -4.94 9.97
CA LEU A 479 -3.49 -4.12 8.76
C LEU A 479 -2.13 -4.13 8.09
N LEU A 480 -1.06 -4.02 8.88
CA LEU A 480 0.31 -4.16 8.38
C LEU A 480 0.53 -5.55 7.78
N ASN A 481 0.01 -6.59 8.43
CA ASN A 481 0.10 -7.97 7.94
C ASN A 481 -0.69 -8.20 6.64
N LEU A 482 -1.65 -7.35 6.31
CA LEU A 482 -2.42 -7.40 5.06
C LEU A 482 -1.81 -6.56 3.94
N SER A 483 -0.79 -5.75 4.22
CA SER A 483 -0.14 -4.87 3.24
C SER A 483 0.45 -5.62 2.05
N PHE A 484 0.61 -4.93 0.92
CA PHE A 484 1.29 -5.46 -0.25
C PHE A 484 2.78 -5.64 0.04
N ALA A 485 3.39 -4.75 0.83
CA ALA A 485 4.75 -4.95 1.37
C ALA A 485 4.89 -6.31 2.05
N GLN A 486 3.96 -6.64 2.94
CA GLN A 486 3.97 -7.93 3.63
C GLN A 486 3.71 -9.10 2.68
N TYR A 487 2.85 -8.92 1.67
CA TYR A 487 2.62 -9.94 0.66
C TYR A 487 3.88 -10.26 -0.17
N GLN A 488 4.65 -9.23 -0.52
CA GLN A 488 5.91 -9.40 -1.24
C GLN A 488 7.01 -10.03 -0.37
N ALA A 489 7.01 -9.74 0.93
CA ALA A 489 7.95 -10.32 1.89
C ALA A 489 7.60 -11.78 2.26
N ASP A 490 6.35 -12.05 2.64
CA ASP A 490 5.85 -13.38 3.02
C ASP A 490 4.33 -13.53 2.71
N ARG A 491 4.02 -14.06 1.53
CA ARG A 491 2.63 -14.33 1.08
C ARG A 491 1.82 -15.21 2.04
N ASP A 492 2.47 -16.10 2.80
CA ASP A 492 1.75 -17.00 3.70
C ASP A 492 1.20 -16.25 4.92
N VAL A 493 1.90 -15.22 5.41
CA VAL A 493 1.40 -14.38 6.52
C VAL A 493 0.07 -13.74 6.11
N VAL A 494 0.05 -13.08 4.95
CA VAL A 494 -1.15 -12.41 4.42
C VAL A 494 -2.29 -13.40 4.18
N LYS A 495 -1.99 -14.57 3.62
CA LYS A 495 -3.01 -15.62 3.38
C LYS A 495 -3.61 -16.16 4.68
N ILE A 496 -2.81 -16.31 5.73
CA ILE A 496 -3.32 -16.76 7.03
C ILE A 496 -4.16 -15.64 7.65
N GLU A 497 -3.70 -14.38 7.60
CA GLU A 497 -4.41 -13.22 8.14
C GLU A 497 -5.77 -13.00 7.43
N ALA A 498 -5.81 -13.04 6.11
CA ALA A 498 -7.07 -12.91 5.36
C ALA A 498 -8.04 -14.10 5.57
N ARG A 499 -7.53 -15.28 5.93
CA ARG A 499 -8.37 -16.42 6.35
C ARG A 499 -8.89 -16.24 7.77
N LEU A 500 -8.08 -15.66 8.66
CA LEU A 500 -8.49 -15.31 10.02
C LEU A 500 -9.65 -14.31 9.98
N GLU A 501 -9.59 -13.31 9.10
CA GLU A 501 -10.64 -12.30 8.97
C GLU A 501 -11.98 -12.91 8.52
N ARG A 502 -11.96 -13.75 7.47
CA ARG A 502 -13.15 -14.50 7.03
C ARG A 502 -13.73 -15.40 8.12
N LYS A 503 -12.87 -16.03 8.93
CA LYS A 503 -13.31 -16.85 10.07
C LYS A 503 -13.85 -16.01 11.21
N ARG A 504 -13.33 -14.80 11.42
CA ARG A 504 -13.84 -13.84 12.42
C ARG A 504 -15.26 -13.40 12.08
N GLN A 505 -15.52 -12.97 10.85
CA GLN A 505 -16.87 -12.64 10.39
C GLN A 505 -17.83 -13.83 10.59
N LYS A 506 -17.38 -15.05 10.23
CA LYS A 506 -18.21 -16.24 10.46
C LYS A 506 -18.42 -16.58 11.93
N LEU A 507 -17.43 -16.32 12.79
CA LEU A 507 -17.55 -16.48 14.23
C LEU A 507 -18.59 -15.52 14.81
N ASP A 508 -18.59 -14.26 14.36
CA ASP A 508 -19.53 -13.24 14.81
C ASP A 508 -20.97 -13.60 14.40
N GLU A 509 -21.18 -14.05 13.15
CA GLU A 509 -22.47 -14.61 12.71
C GLU A 509 -22.94 -15.79 13.58
N LEU A 510 -22.06 -16.77 13.83
CA LEU A 510 -22.37 -17.95 14.63
C LEU A 510 -22.64 -17.61 16.10
N ARG A 511 -21.96 -16.60 16.64
CA ARG A 511 -22.19 -16.09 18.00
C ARG A 511 -23.55 -15.38 18.07
N ALA A 512 -23.91 -14.58 17.08
CA ALA A 512 -25.24 -13.98 16.99
C ALA A 512 -26.34 -15.05 16.88
N GLU A 513 -26.12 -16.11 16.09
CA GLU A 513 -26.98 -17.29 16.03
C GLU A 513 -27.04 -18.06 17.36
N ALA A 514 -26.01 -18.02 18.20
CA ALA A 514 -25.96 -18.73 19.47
C ALA A 514 -26.71 -18.03 20.61
N VAL A 515 -26.98 -16.72 20.49
CA VAL A 515 -27.66 -15.95 21.53
C VAL A 515 -29.08 -16.49 21.79
N SER A 516 -29.36 -16.80 23.05
CA SER A 516 -30.70 -17.17 23.51
C SER A 516 -31.35 -15.99 24.23
N PRO A 517 -32.62 -15.63 23.94
CA PRO A 517 -33.33 -14.60 24.69
C PRO A 517 -33.72 -15.07 26.11
N PHE A 518 -33.55 -16.36 26.41
CA PHE A 518 -33.91 -16.96 27.70
C PHE A 518 -32.76 -16.96 28.70
N GLY A 519 -31.53 -16.57 28.33
CA GLY A 519 -30.37 -16.48 29.24
C GLY A 519 -29.04 -16.85 28.57
N ASP A 520 -27.99 -17.02 29.35
CA ASP A 520 -26.65 -17.34 28.84
C ASP A 520 -26.56 -18.81 28.35
N ILE A 521 -26.30 -18.98 27.06
CA ILE A 521 -26.16 -20.28 26.42
C ILE A 521 -24.90 -21.03 26.88
N ASP A 522 -23.83 -20.32 27.21
CA ASP A 522 -22.57 -20.92 27.64
C ASP A 522 -22.63 -21.40 29.08
N GLU A 523 -23.33 -20.68 29.97
CA GLU A 523 -23.64 -21.16 31.32
C GLU A 523 -24.42 -22.48 31.26
N TYR A 524 -25.46 -22.54 30.43
CA TYR A 524 -26.23 -23.77 30.20
C TYR A 524 -25.36 -24.92 29.67
N ARG A 525 -24.47 -24.65 28.70
CA ARG A 525 -23.55 -25.64 28.13
C ARG A 525 -22.53 -26.14 29.16
N GLN A 526 -22.02 -25.27 30.04
CA GLN A 526 -21.12 -25.64 31.13
C GLN A 526 -21.80 -26.54 32.14
N LEU A 527 -23.02 -26.22 32.57
CA LEU A 527 -23.82 -27.07 33.45
C LEU A 527 -24.07 -28.46 32.82
N ARG A 528 -24.40 -28.50 31.53
CA ARG A 528 -24.57 -29.74 30.75
C ARG A 528 -23.29 -30.60 30.72
N ARG A 529 -22.12 -29.98 30.51
CA ARG A 529 -20.81 -30.66 30.52
C ARG A 529 -20.48 -31.19 31.92
N ALA A 530 -20.60 -30.35 32.94
CA ALA A 530 -20.36 -30.72 34.33
C ALA A 530 -21.27 -31.86 34.80
N GLU A 531 -22.53 -31.88 34.38
CA GLU A 531 -23.43 -33.02 34.64
C GLU A 531 -22.99 -34.31 33.95
N ALA A 532 -22.55 -34.24 32.70
CA ALA A 532 -22.07 -35.41 31.95
C ALA A 532 -20.79 -35.98 32.57
N ASP A 533 -19.85 -35.11 32.95
CA ASP A 533 -18.61 -35.50 33.63
C ASP A 533 -18.88 -36.10 35.00
N ASN A 534 -19.76 -35.48 35.80
CA ASN A 534 -20.20 -36.05 37.08
C ASN A 534 -20.87 -37.43 36.92
N ARG A 535 -21.68 -37.63 35.88
CA ARG A 535 -22.29 -38.94 35.58
C ARG A 535 -21.23 -39.97 35.21
N ARG A 536 -20.21 -39.57 34.44
CA ARG A 536 -19.08 -40.42 34.05
C ARG A 536 -18.21 -40.80 35.26
N GLU A 537 -17.80 -39.82 36.06
CA GLU A 537 -17.03 -40.04 37.29
C GLU A 537 -17.76 -40.94 38.30
N ARG A 538 -19.07 -40.74 38.48
CA ARG A 538 -19.88 -41.63 39.32
C ARG A 538 -19.91 -43.07 38.79
N ARG A 539 -19.98 -43.24 37.47
CA ARG A 539 -19.94 -44.56 36.83
C ARG A 539 -18.58 -45.24 37.03
N ASP A 540 -17.49 -44.50 36.85
CA ASP A 540 -16.13 -45.01 37.02
C ASP A 540 -15.82 -45.33 38.50
N ALA A 541 -16.24 -44.47 39.43
CA ALA A 541 -16.11 -44.69 40.87
C ALA A 541 -16.94 -45.89 41.36
N SER A 542 -18.17 -46.06 40.84
CA SER A 542 -19.01 -47.22 41.15
C SER A 542 -18.41 -48.53 40.63
N ALA A 543 -17.86 -48.53 39.42
CA ALA A 543 -17.16 -49.70 38.85
C ALA A 543 -15.88 -50.06 39.65
N GLY A 544 -15.13 -49.05 40.11
CA GLY A 544 -13.97 -49.25 41.00
C GLY A 544 -14.35 -49.84 42.36
N GLN A 545 -15.41 -49.34 43.00
CA GLN A 545 -15.94 -49.88 44.26
C GLN A 545 -16.43 -51.32 44.11
N MET A 546 -17.12 -51.65 43.00
CA MET A 546 -17.62 -52.99 42.72
C MET A 546 -16.49 -54.01 42.56
N ARG A 547 -15.44 -53.66 41.79
CA ARG A 547 -14.24 -54.50 41.66
C ARG A 547 -13.53 -54.71 43.00
N GLY A 548 -13.45 -53.67 43.83
CA GLY A 548 -12.88 -53.75 45.18
C GLY A 548 -13.67 -54.66 46.13
N ALA A 549 -15.01 -54.61 46.08
CA ALA A 549 -15.86 -55.49 46.88
C ALA A 549 -15.72 -56.97 46.46
N LEU A 550 -15.73 -57.25 45.15
CA LEU A 550 -15.54 -58.61 44.63
C LEU A 550 -14.17 -59.19 44.99
N ALA A 551 -13.10 -58.38 45.00
CA ALA A 551 -11.76 -58.81 45.39
C ALA A 551 -11.67 -59.25 46.86
N LYS A 552 -12.50 -58.69 47.74
CA LYS A 552 -12.50 -59.03 49.18
C LYS A 552 -13.20 -60.35 49.50
N LEU A 553 -14.01 -60.88 48.57
CA LEU A 553 -14.74 -62.12 48.76
C LEU A 553 -13.80 -63.33 48.62
N ARG A 554 -13.78 -64.18 49.64
CA ARG A 554 -12.91 -65.37 49.69
C ARG A 554 -13.71 -66.64 49.40
N PRO A 555 -13.08 -67.70 48.89
CA PRO A 555 -13.70 -69.02 48.84
C PRO A 555 -14.25 -69.42 50.22
N GLY A 556 -15.54 -69.72 50.29
CA GLY A 556 -16.31 -69.99 51.50
C GLY A 556 -17.24 -68.83 51.90
N SER A 557 -17.07 -67.61 51.38
CA SER A 557 -17.98 -66.49 51.63
C SER A 557 -19.37 -66.75 51.05
N ILE A 558 -20.41 -66.54 51.85
CA ILE A 558 -21.81 -66.55 51.41
C ILE A 558 -22.16 -65.13 51.01
N ILE A 559 -22.67 -64.94 49.79
CA ILE A 559 -23.18 -63.66 49.28
C ILE A 559 -24.62 -63.84 48.80
N ARG A 560 -25.35 -62.75 48.56
CA ARG A 560 -26.74 -62.81 48.11
C ARG A 560 -26.88 -62.19 46.72
N ILE A 561 -27.50 -62.93 45.81
CA ILE A 561 -27.85 -62.42 44.47
C ILE A 561 -29.28 -61.87 44.52
N ALA A 562 -29.44 -60.59 44.13
CA ALA A 562 -30.71 -59.86 44.24
C ALA A 562 -31.61 -59.96 42.98
N LYS A 563 -31.06 -60.31 41.81
CA LYS A 563 -31.80 -60.40 40.53
C LYS A 563 -31.30 -61.59 39.69
N GLY A 564 -32.14 -62.15 38.82
CA GLY A 564 -31.85 -63.34 37.98
C GLY A 564 -32.53 -64.63 38.47
N ASP A 565 -32.31 -65.73 37.76
CA ASP A 565 -32.96 -67.03 38.04
C ASP A 565 -32.46 -67.69 39.34
N HIS A 566 -31.33 -67.22 39.87
CA HIS A 566 -30.66 -67.77 41.04
C HIS A 566 -30.70 -66.80 42.23
N LYS A 567 -31.84 -66.15 42.46
CA LYS A 567 -32.08 -65.26 43.62
C LYS A 567 -31.88 -66.01 44.94
N GLY A 568 -31.13 -65.42 45.85
CA GLY A 568 -30.89 -65.96 47.19
C GLY A 568 -29.42 -66.11 47.56
N PRO A 569 -29.13 -66.75 48.71
CA PRO A 569 -27.76 -66.95 49.17
C PRO A 569 -27.04 -67.98 48.30
N VAL A 570 -25.83 -67.62 47.87
CA VAL A 570 -24.89 -68.45 47.12
C VAL A 570 -23.54 -68.40 47.81
N VAL A 571 -22.71 -69.42 47.64
CA VAL A 571 -21.37 -69.44 48.22
C VAL A 571 -20.31 -69.30 47.14
N VAL A 572 -19.32 -68.46 47.39
CA VAL A 572 -18.12 -68.33 46.57
C VAL A 572 -17.26 -69.58 46.75
N VAL A 573 -17.02 -70.35 45.70
CA VAL A 573 -16.16 -71.54 45.74
C VAL A 573 -14.79 -71.31 45.13
N ALA A 574 -14.67 -70.32 44.25
CA ALA A 574 -13.40 -69.84 43.73
C ALA A 574 -13.49 -68.36 43.39
N ASN A 575 -12.37 -67.67 43.53
CA ASN A 575 -12.20 -66.28 43.12
C ASN A 575 -10.95 -66.19 42.23
N ALA A 576 -11.11 -65.75 40.98
CA ALA A 576 -10.02 -65.62 40.02
C ALA A 576 -9.78 -64.16 39.65
N HIS A 577 -8.58 -63.66 39.93
CA HIS A 577 -8.14 -62.32 39.55
C HIS A 577 -7.60 -62.32 38.11
N ARG A 578 -8.19 -61.51 37.23
CA ARG A 578 -7.77 -61.34 35.83
C ARG A 578 -7.52 -59.87 35.52
N LYS A 579 -6.81 -59.56 34.42
CA LYS A 579 -6.63 -58.17 33.94
C LYS A 579 -7.95 -57.43 33.71
N SER A 580 -9.02 -58.14 33.34
CA SER A 580 -10.35 -57.57 33.09
C SER A 580 -11.20 -57.37 34.36
N GLY A 581 -10.77 -57.89 35.52
CA GLY A 581 -11.52 -57.82 36.77
C GLY A 581 -11.51 -59.14 37.56
N VAL A 582 -12.35 -59.20 38.58
CA VAL A 582 -12.47 -60.34 39.50
C VAL A 582 -13.62 -61.22 39.06
N LYS A 583 -13.36 -62.50 38.74
CA LYS A 583 -14.40 -63.46 38.37
C LYS A 583 -14.66 -64.42 39.51
N LEU A 584 -15.90 -64.44 40.00
CA LEU A 584 -16.35 -65.37 41.02
C LEU A 584 -16.92 -66.64 40.40
N THR A 585 -16.62 -67.77 41.02
CA THR A 585 -17.33 -69.03 40.79
C THR A 585 -18.18 -69.30 42.02
N LEU A 586 -19.49 -69.45 41.82
CA LEU A 586 -20.49 -69.52 42.88
C LEU A 586 -21.21 -70.87 42.83
N VAL A 587 -21.66 -71.36 43.98
CA VAL A 587 -22.53 -72.54 44.08
C VAL A 587 -23.84 -72.17 44.76
N THR A 588 -24.95 -72.55 44.13
CA THR A 588 -26.31 -72.30 44.64
C THR A 588 -26.71 -73.33 45.70
N LYS A 589 -27.84 -73.09 46.41
CA LYS A 589 -28.46 -74.11 47.26
C LYS A 589 -28.93 -75.36 46.51
N GLY A 590 -29.12 -75.27 45.19
CA GLY A 590 -29.44 -76.40 44.30
C GLY A 590 -28.21 -77.25 43.95
N GLY A 591 -27.00 -76.70 44.09
CA GLY A 591 -25.76 -77.32 43.64
C GLY A 591 -25.33 -76.91 42.23
N ASP A 592 -25.97 -75.91 41.64
CA ASP A 592 -25.62 -75.35 40.35
C ASP A 592 -24.35 -74.51 40.47
N LEU A 593 -23.51 -74.57 39.43
CA LEU A 593 -22.28 -73.79 39.34
C LEU A 593 -22.54 -72.56 38.49
N LEU A 594 -22.31 -71.37 39.06
CA LEU A 594 -22.46 -70.10 38.37
C LEU A 594 -21.11 -69.40 38.27
N SER A 595 -20.96 -68.57 37.25
CA SER A 595 -19.85 -67.64 37.16
C SER A 595 -20.43 -66.23 37.16
N ALA A 596 -19.87 -65.34 37.97
CA ALA A 596 -20.30 -63.96 38.06
C ALA A 596 -19.10 -63.01 38.06
N ASP A 597 -19.25 -61.84 37.46
CA ASP A 597 -18.30 -60.73 37.51
C ASP A 597 -18.99 -59.44 37.97
N ALA A 598 -18.35 -58.28 37.79
CA ALA A 598 -18.83 -56.99 38.29
C ALA A 598 -20.17 -56.56 37.68
N ASP A 599 -20.49 -56.99 36.46
CA ASP A 599 -21.70 -56.57 35.75
C ASP A 599 -22.94 -57.35 36.23
N ASP A 600 -22.73 -58.46 36.94
CA ASP A 600 -23.80 -59.32 37.48
C ASP A 600 -24.38 -58.82 38.82
N PHE A 601 -23.82 -57.76 39.41
CA PHE A 601 -24.24 -57.21 40.70
C PHE A 601 -24.74 -55.77 40.58
N ILE A 602 -25.99 -55.54 41.02
CA ILE A 602 -26.60 -54.20 41.09
C ILE A 602 -26.07 -53.41 42.29
N ASP A 603 -25.68 -54.13 43.34
CA ASP A 603 -25.25 -53.60 44.62
C ASP A 603 -23.93 -54.24 45.05
N LEU A 604 -23.12 -53.52 45.82
CA LEU A 604 -21.85 -54.05 46.33
C LEU A 604 -22.08 -55.37 47.10
N PRO A 605 -21.53 -56.50 46.63
CA PRO A 605 -21.76 -57.79 47.28
C PRO A 605 -20.95 -57.88 48.57
N GLU A 606 -21.66 -58.04 49.68
CA GLU A 606 -21.07 -58.24 51.00
C GLU A 606 -21.22 -59.70 51.45
N ALA A 607 -20.21 -60.22 52.17
CA ALA A 607 -20.26 -61.55 52.74
C ALA A 607 -21.25 -61.57 53.91
N VAL A 608 -22.42 -62.17 53.70
CA VAL A 608 -23.48 -62.33 54.72
C VAL A 608 -23.24 -63.53 55.65
N GLY A 609 -22.16 -64.28 55.41
CA GLY A 609 -21.72 -65.41 56.22
C GLY A 609 -20.56 -66.14 55.56
N SER A 610 -20.11 -67.24 56.15
CA SER A 610 -19.13 -68.13 55.51
C SER A 610 -19.38 -69.59 55.86
N ILE A 611 -19.00 -70.49 54.97
CA ILE A 611 -18.92 -71.92 55.22
C ILE A 611 -17.50 -72.42 54.94
N LYS A 612 -17.09 -73.45 55.68
CA LYS A 612 -15.85 -74.16 55.39
C LYS A 612 -16.03 -75.05 54.17
N LEU A 613 -15.29 -74.79 53.10
CA LEU A 613 -15.35 -75.61 51.89
C LEU A 613 -14.69 -76.99 52.11
N PRO A 614 -15.14 -78.06 51.43
CA PRO A 614 -14.47 -79.37 51.47
C PRO A 614 -13.02 -79.30 50.96
N LYS A 615 -12.11 -80.08 51.57
CA LYS A 615 -10.67 -80.08 51.23
C LYS A 615 -10.31 -80.98 50.04
N HIS A 616 -11.17 -81.93 49.68
CA HIS A 616 -10.94 -82.87 48.59
C HIS A 616 -11.91 -82.57 47.45
N PHE A 617 -11.39 -82.60 46.21
CA PHE A 617 -12.11 -82.34 44.96
C PHE A 617 -12.42 -80.85 44.67
N GLY A 618 -12.52 -80.49 43.40
CA GLY A 618 -12.75 -79.11 42.92
C GLY A 618 -14.19 -78.83 42.47
N PRO A 619 -14.53 -77.55 42.18
CA PRO A 619 -15.90 -77.09 41.90
C PRO A 619 -16.63 -77.78 40.74
N GLN A 620 -15.89 -78.43 39.82
CA GLN A 620 -16.45 -79.10 38.64
C GLN A 620 -17.14 -80.42 38.98
N ARG A 621 -16.72 -81.11 40.06
CA ARG A 621 -17.31 -82.40 40.42
C ARG A 621 -18.67 -82.26 41.10
N LYS A 622 -19.58 -83.19 40.80
CA LYS A 622 -20.98 -83.17 41.26
C LYS A 622 -21.11 -83.44 42.77
N ASP A 623 -20.23 -84.28 43.32
CA ASP A 623 -20.15 -84.59 44.75
C ASP A 623 -19.68 -83.40 45.58
N TYR A 624 -18.67 -82.66 45.11
CA TYR A 624 -18.21 -81.40 45.73
C TYR A 624 -19.35 -80.38 45.81
N ARG A 625 -20.03 -80.13 44.68
CA ARG A 625 -21.15 -79.18 44.61
C ARG A 625 -22.31 -79.57 45.52
N ARG A 626 -22.63 -80.87 45.61
CA ARG A 626 -23.70 -81.37 46.48
C ARG A 626 -23.40 -81.16 47.97
N GLU A 627 -22.14 -81.37 48.36
CA GLU A 627 -21.69 -81.15 49.74
C GLU A 627 -21.65 -79.66 50.10
N VAL A 628 -21.16 -78.81 49.19
CA VAL A 628 -21.16 -77.36 49.37
C VAL A 628 -22.60 -76.81 49.48
N ALA A 629 -23.51 -77.27 48.62
CA ALA A 629 -24.92 -76.90 48.68
C ALA A 629 -25.60 -77.38 49.97
N LYS A 630 -25.24 -78.57 50.47
CA LYS A 630 -25.71 -79.08 51.77
C LYS A 630 -25.28 -78.16 52.92
N ARG A 631 -24.00 -77.75 52.95
CA ARG A 631 -23.47 -76.82 53.97
C ARG A 631 -24.10 -75.43 53.89
N LEU A 632 -24.38 -74.94 52.68
CA LEU A 632 -25.06 -73.68 52.45
C LEU A 632 -26.53 -73.71 52.92
N ARG A 633 -27.22 -74.85 52.83
CA ARG A 633 -28.59 -75.02 53.34
C ARG A 633 -28.66 -74.98 54.87
N THR A 634 -27.63 -75.46 55.56
CA THR A 634 -27.54 -75.48 57.03
C THR A 634 -26.89 -74.22 57.63
N ALA A 635 -26.35 -73.33 56.80
CA ALA A 635 -25.73 -72.10 57.27
C ALA A 635 -26.79 -71.07 57.69
N ASN A 636 -26.66 -70.55 58.92
CA ASN A 636 -27.57 -69.54 59.46
C ASN A 636 -27.23 -68.16 58.86
N VAL A 637 -27.95 -67.76 57.83
CA VAL A 637 -27.77 -66.46 57.15
C VAL A 637 -28.81 -65.49 57.71
N GLY A 638 -28.37 -64.49 58.46
CA GLY A 638 -29.23 -63.52 59.15
C GLY A 638 -30.22 -62.80 58.23
N SER A 639 -31.38 -62.45 58.79
CA SER A 639 -32.49 -61.76 58.11
C SER A 639 -32.21 -60.29 57.81
N ASP A 640 -32.94 -59.79 56.82
CA ASP A 640 -32.78 -58.53 56.07
C ASP A 640 -32.49 -57.26 56.90
N ARG A 641 -31.46 -56.50 56.47
CA ARG A 641 -31.32 -55.08 56.80
C ARG A 641 -31.75 -54.23 55.59
N LYS A 642 -32.81 -53.44 55.80
CA LYS A 642 -33.33 -52.41 54.87
C LYS A 642 -32.23 -51.40 54.50
N LYS A 643 -32.09 -51.11 53.20
CA LYS A 643 -31.19 -50.07 52.67
C LYS A 643 -31.78 -48.67 52.84
N GLN A 644 -30.99 -47.78 53.43
CA GLN A 644 -31.19 -46.32 53.39
C GLN A 644 -30.92 -45.78 51.98
N ARG A 645 -31.85 -44.97 51.47
CA ARG A 645 -31.67 -44.10 50.29
C ARG A 645 -30.53 -43.12 50.56
N ARG A 646 -29.51 -43.13 49.70
CA ARG A 646 -28.51 -42.07 49.63
C ARG A 646 -29.13 -40.83 48.97
N GLN A 647 -29.04 -39.70 49.66
CA GLN A 647 -29.34 -38.35 49.16
C GLN A 647 -28.50 -38.07 47.91
N SER A 648 -29.16 -37.63 46.84
CA SER A 648 -28.50 -37.03 45.68
C SER A 648 -28.10 -35.59 46.01
N SER A 649 -26.84 -35.27 45.73
CA SER A 649 -26.22 -33.95 45.79
C SER A 649 -27.11 -32.80 45.24
N ASN A 650 -27.24 -31.72 46.02
CA ASN A 650 -27.68 -30.40 45.61
C ASN A 650 -26.64 -29.77 44.67
N GLY A 651 -26.81 -29.91 43.36
CA GLY A 651 -26.08 -29.13 42.35
C GLY A 651 -27.09 -28.54 41.37
N ALA A 652 -26.83 -27.32 40.89
CA ALA A 652 -27.62 -26.67 39.86
C ALA A 652 -27.75 -27.59 38.63
N ARG A 653 -28.97 -27.75 38.12
CA ARG A 653 -29.26 -28.64 36.98
C ARG A 653 -29.44 -27.82 35.72
N SER A 654 -28.88 -28.30 34.62
CA SER A 654 -29.07 -27.73 33.29
C SER A 654 -30.55 -27.63 32.92
N ASP A 655 -31.38 -28.60 33.31
CA ASP A 655 -32.81 -28.61 33.02
C ASP A 655 -33.60 -27.53 33.79
N GLU A 656 -33.01 -26.93 34.84
CA GLU A 656 -33.60 -25.82 35.61
C GLU A 656 -33.16 -24.44 35.09
N HIS A 657 -32.14 -24.41 34.22
CA HIS A 657 -31.64 -23.17 33.63
C HIS A 657 -32.70 -22.57 32.67
N PRO A 658 -32.96 -21.25 32.71
CA PRO A 658 -33.95 -20.59 31.84
C PRO A 658 -33.83 -20.92 30.34
N VAL A 659 -32.60 -21.02 29.83
CA VAL A 659 -32.28 -21.42 28.44
C VAL A 659 -32.80 -22.82 28.07
N ALA A 660 -33.03 -23.72 29.02
CA ALA A 660 -33.63 -25.03 28.76
C ALA A 660 -35.06 -24.94 28.17
N ARG A 661 -35.70 -23.76 28.26
CA ARG A 661 -37.04 -23.47 27.71
C ARG A 661 -37.01 -22.83 26.33
N ASP A 662 -35.83 -22.58 25.76
CA ASP A 662 -35.69 -22.00 24.43
C ASP A 662 -36.22 -22.99 23.37
N PRO A 663 -37.21 -22.62 22.54
CA PRO A 663 -37.74 -23.50 21.49
C PRO A 663 -36.69 -23.87 20.43
N ASP A 664 -35.70 -23.01 20.21
CA ASP A 664 -34.61 -23.20 19.25
C ASP A 664 -33.31 -23.66 19.92
N LEU A 665 -33.36 -24.11 21.19
CA LEU A 665 -32.21 -24.48 22.01
C LEU A 665 -31.18 -25.34 21.27
N ARG A 666 -31.64 -26.33 20.51
CA ARG A 666 -30.75 -27.22 19.76
C ARG A 666 -29.93 -26.46 18.72
N ALA A 667 -30.57 -25.59 17.95
CA ALA A 667 -29.90 -24.76 16.95
C ALA A 667 -28.92 -23.78 17.61
N ARG A 668 -29.29 -23.17 18.74
CA ARG A 668 -28.43 -22.27 19.52
C ARG A 668 -27.18 -22.99 20.06
N VAL A 669 -27.34 -24.18 20.65
CA VAL A 669 -26.24 -25.01 21.15
C VAL A 669 -25.33 -25.48 20.02
N ASP A 670 -25.90 -25.87 18.87
CA ASP A 670 -25.14 -26.28 17.69
C ASP A 670 -24.37 -25.09 17.08
N ALA A 671 -24.96 -23.89 17.03
CA ALA A 671 -24.29 -22.66 16.63
C ALA A 671 -23.12 -22.32 17.57
N ALA A 672 -23.34 -22.37 18.89
CA ALA A 672 -22.28 -22.16 19.88
C ALA A 672 -21.15 -23.20 19.75
N GLY A 673 -21.48 -24.48 19.50
CA GLY A 673 -20.48 -25.52 19.23
C GLY A 673 -19.66 -25.31 17.96
N ARG A 674 -20.28 -24.77 16.90
CA ARG A 674 -19.58 -24.36 15.67
C ARG A 674 -18.68 -23.15 15.94
N ALA A 675 -19.16 -22.17 16.71
CA ALA A 675 -18.39 -20.99 17.13
C ALA A 675 -17.12 -21.38 17.89
N ASP A 676 -17.22 -22.25 18.92
CA ASP A 676 -16.06 -22.76 19.67
C ASP A 676 -14.99 -23.37 18.75
N ARG A 677 -15.44 -24.10 17.71
CA ARG A 677 -14.53 -24.77 16.76
C ARG A 677 -13.81 -23.76 15.88
N VAL A 678 -14.53 -22.77 15.34
CA VAL A 678 -13.95 -21.69 14.54
C VAL A 678 -12.95 -20.90 15.38
N GLU A 679 -13.29 -20.59 16.63
CA GLU A 679 -12.41 -19.89 17.57
C GLU A 679 -11.13 -20.68 17.88
N PHE A 680 -11.23 -22.00 18.08
CA PHE A 680 -10.05 -22.86 18.25
C PHE A 680 -9.15 -22.87 17.00
N GLU A 681 -9.73 -22.99 15.81
CA GLU A 681 -8.97 -22.93 14.55
C GLU A 681 -8.27 -21.59 14.36
N MET A 682 -8.95 -20.48 14.67
CA MET A 682 -8.35 -19.13 14.64
C MET A 682 -7.17 -19.03 15.60
N ARG A 683 -7.28 -19.56 16.82
CA ARG A 683 -6.19 -19.58 17.81
C ARG A 683 -4.95 -20.31 17.29
N GLU A 684 -5.14 -21.46 16.64
CA GLU A 684 -4.03 -22.23 16.06
C GLU A 684 -3.39 -21.52 14.86
N MET A 685 -4.17 -20.79 14.05
CA MET A 685 -3.64 -19.96 12.96
C MET A 685 -2.85 -18.76 13.47
N ARG A 686 -3.35 -18.03 14.49
CA ARG A 686 -2.63 -16.90 15.11
C ARG A 686 -1.25 -17.30 15.64
N LYS A 687 -1.14 -18.49 16.28
CA LYS A 687 0.16 -19.02 16.75
C LYS A 687 1.18 -19.21 15.62
N ARG A 688 0.72 -19.52 14.39
CA ARG A 688 1.61 -19.69 13.23
C ARG A 688 2.15 -18.36 12.71
N ILE A 689 1.36 -17.28 12.78
CA ILE A 689 1.80 -15.93 12.39
C ILE A 689 2.80 -15.41 13.42
N SER A 690 2.49 -15.49 14.72
CA SER A 690 3.38 -15.00 15.79
C SER A 690 4.76 -15.66 15.82
N GLY A 691 4.90 -16.88 15.27
CA GLY A 691 6.19 -17.56 15.17
C GLY A 691 7.02 -17.17 13.94
N LYS A 692 6.49 -16.35 13.02
CA LYS A 692 7.22 -15.85 11.85
C LYS A 692 7.81 -14.47 12.17
N ASN A 693 9.07 -14.26 11.80
CA ASN A 693 9.73 -12.95 11.92
C ASN A 693 9.17 -12.00 10.85
N ASP A 694 8.08 -11.32 11.19
CA ASP A 694 7.51 -10.27 10.35
C ASP A 694 8.31 -8.97 10.51
N SER A 695 9.02 -8.56 9.46
CA SER A 695 9.87 -7.36 9.49
C SER A 695 9.06 -6.08 9.65
N LEU A 696 7.84 -6.01 9.10
CA LEU A 696 7.02 -4.80 9.07
C LEU A 696 6.33 -4.56 10.41
N SER A 697 5.75 -5.61 11.00
CA SER A 697 5.21 -5.55 12.36
C SER A 697 6.29 -5.17 13.38
N GLN A 698 7.51 -5.72 13.26
CA GLN A 698 8.63 -5.34 14.13
C GLN A 698 9.09 -3.89 13.93
N GLU A 699 9.02 -3.37 12.70
CA GLU A 699 9.31 -1.95 12.45
C GLU A 699 8.26 -1.05 13.09
N PHE A 700 6.98 -1.44 13.02
CA PHE A 700 5.90 -0.73 13.68
C PHE A 700 6.07 -0.72 15.21
N ASP A 701 6.44 -1.84 15.82
CA ASP A 701 6.75 -1.89 17.26
C ASP A 701 7.89 -0.92 17.65
N ARG A 702 8.90 -0.75 16.78
CA ARG A 702 9.99 0.22 17.01
C ARG A 702 9.52 1.66 16.86
N VAL A 703 8.58 1.93 15.95
CA VAL A 703 7.91 3.24 15.83
C VAL A 703 7.08 3.54 17.09
N LEU A 704 6.31 2.56 17.59
CA LEU A 704 5.55 2.69 18.83
C LEU A 704 6.44 2.99 20.04
N GLN A 705 7.63 2.36 20.13
CA GLN A 705 8.60 2.66 21.17
C GLN A 705 9.08 4.11 21.15
N ILE A 706 9.24 4.71 19.97
CA ILE A 706 9.57 6.14 19.87
C ILE A 706 8.38 6.99 20.35
N LEU A 707 7.16 6.69 19.88
CA LEU A 707 5.98 7.44 20.30
C LEU A 707 5.77 7.40 21.82
N GLU A 708 5.99 6.24 22.44
CA GLU A 708 5.93 6.09 23.90
C GLU A 708 7.05 6.87 24.60
N ARG A 709 8.29 6.74 24.11
CA ARG A 709 9.46 7.44 24.69
C ARG A 709 9.32 8.96 24.66
N PHE A 710 8.72 9.51 23.60
CA PHE A 710 8.49 10.94 23.44
C PHE A 710 7.14 11.40 24.03
N GLY A 711 6.35 10.49 24.62
CA GLY A 711 5.10 10.84 25.28
C GLY A 711 3.92 11.15 24.35
N TYR A 712 3.95 10.69 23.10
CA TYR A 712 2.85 10.81 22.14
C TYR A 712 1.77 9.73 22.33
N ALA A 713 2.14 8.57 22.88
CA ALA A 713 1.21 7.47 23.10
C ALA A 713 1.51 6.74 24.40
N ASP A 714 0.46 6.23 25.03
CA ASP A 714 0.56 5.14 26.00
C ASP A 714 0.25 3.85 25.24
N VAL A 715 1.29 3.08 24.93
CA VAL A 715 1.18 1.88 24.09
C VAL A 715 0.54 0.73 24.87
N GLU A 716 0.74 0.67 26.20
CA GLU A 716 0.12 -0.32 27.07
C GLU A 716 -1.40 -0.08 27.18
N ALA A 717 -1.81 1.17 27.39
CA ALA A 717 -3.22 1.55 27.38
C ALA A 717 -3.82 1.62 25.97
N TRP A 718 -2.99 1.60 24.93
CA TRP A 718 -3.34 1.81 23.52
C TRP A 718 -4.13 3.11 23.30
N THR A 719 -3.59 4.22 23.79
CA THR A 719 -4.22 5.55 23.68
C THR A 719 -3.21 6.62 23.30
N LEU A 720 -3.68 7.64 22.59
CA LEU A 720 -2.87 8.83 22.31
C LEU A 720 -2.91 9.81 23.47
N THR A 721 -1.79 10.48 23.70
CA THR A 721 -1.75 11.67 24.55
C THR A 721 -2.25 12.90 23.76
N PRO A 722 -2.45 14.06 24.41
CA PRO A 722 -2.78 15.30 23.67
C PRO A 722 -1.75 15.68 22.59
N GLN A 723 -0.47 15.34 22.80
CA GLN A 723 0.58 15.50 21.79
C GLN A 723 0.42 14.48 20.65
N GLY A 724 0.07 13.23 20.98
CA GLY A 724 -0.32 12.20 20.00
C GLY A 724 -1.46 12.63 19.09
N GLU A 725 -2.50 13.25 19.65
CA GLU A 725 -3.64 13.78 18.89
C GLU A 725 -3.24 14.90 17.91
N THR A 726 -2.24 15.70 18.29
CA THR A 726 -1.63 16.72 17.42
C THR A 726 -0.88 16.04 16.27
N LEU A 727 -0.01 15.07 16.58
CA LEU A 727 0.76 14.30 15.58
C LEU A 727 -0.13 13.61 14.54
N ALA A 728 -1.24 13.00 14.97
CA ALA A 728 -2.19 12.33 14.08
C ALA A 728 -2.80 13.24 13.00
N ARG A 729 -2.71 14.57 13.18
CA ARG A 729 -3.24 15.60 12.27
C ARG A 729 -2.15 16.32 11.45
N ILE A 730 -0.89 15.96 11.64
CA ILE A 730 0.25 16.51 10.90
C ILE A 730 0.59 15.55 9.75
N PHE A 731 0.48 16.05 8.52
CA PHE A 731 0.80 15.36 7.28
C PHE A 731 2.06 16.00 6.68
N HIS A 732 3.22 15.47 7.08
CA HIS A 732 4.54 15.95 6.66
C HIS A 732 5.55 14.80 6.65
N GLU A 733 6.63 14.89 5.86
CA GLU A 733 7.66 13.83 5.80
C GLU A 733 8.45 13.69 7.12
N SER A 734 8.58 14.81 7.84
CA SER A 734 9.16 14.89 9.19
C SER A 734 8.05 15.20 10.22
N ASP A 735 6.95 14.44 10.18
CA ASP A 735 5.76 14.61 11.02
C ASP A 735 6.06 14.68 12.52
N LEU A 736 6.87 13.76 13.05
CA LEU A 736 7.26 13.74 14.47
C LEU A 736 8.13 14.94 14.85
N LEU A 737 9.08 15.33 13.98
CA LEU A 737 9.87 16.54 14.21
C LEU A 737 8.97 17.76 14.31
N VAL A 738 8.06 17.96 13.34
CA VAL A 738 7.11 19.09 13.35
C VAL A 738 6.26 19.08 14.62
N ALA A 739 5.79 17.91 15.06
CA ALA A 739 5.01 17.78 16.30
C ALA A 739 5.84 18.20 17.53
N GLU A 740 7.12 17.82 17.59
CA GLU A 740 8.05 18.24 18.64
C GLU A 740 8.26 19.76 18.63
N LEU A 741 8.41 20.40 17.45
CA LEU A 741 8.57 21.86 17.37
C LEU A 741 7.34 22.61 17.91
N ILE A 742 6.14 22.09 17.62
CA ILE A 742 4.88 22.65 18.13
C ILE A 742 4.78 22.43 19.65
N SER A 743 5.15 21.24 20.12
CA SER A 743 5.06 20.86 21.54
C SER A 743 6.07 21.61 22.42
N ASP A 744 7.31 21.82 21.95
CA ASP A 744 8.36 22.60 22.64
C ASP A 744 8.11 24.13 22.51
N GLY A 745 7.01 24.55 21.86
CA GLY A 745 6.58 25.95 21.77
C GLY A 745 7.48 26.82 20.87
N LEU A 746 8.23 26.21 19.94
CA LEU A 746 9.20 26.95 19.12
C LEU A 746 8.56 28.00 18.22
N PHE A 747 7.26 27.89 17.94
CA PHE A 747 6.53 28.88 17.14
C PHE A 747 5.88 29.99 17.98
N ASP A 748 5.88 29.86 19.31
CA ASP A 748 5.09 30.73 20.19
C ASP A 748 5.68 32.14 20.29
N GLY A 749 4.82 33.15 20.18
CA GLY A 749 5.20 34.56 20.27
C GLY A 749 5.90 35.12 19.02
N LEU A 750 6.09 34.33 17.97
CA LEU A 750 6.68 34.79 16.71
C LEU A 750 5.73 35.68 15.90
N THR A 751 6.29 36.56 15.08
CA THR A 751 5.53 37.27 14.04
C THR A 751 5.15 36.29 12.92
N PRO A 752 4.15 36.61 12.06
CA PRO A 752 3.80 35.74 10.93
C PRO A 752 5.00 35.43 10.02
N ALA A 753 5.86 36.42 9.75
CA ALA A 753 7.05 36.27 8.92
C ALA A 753 8.14 35.41 9.60
N ASP A 754 8.37 35.60 10.90
CA ASP A 754 9.34 34.78 11.66
C ASP A 754 8.88 33.33 11.81
N LEU A 755 7.58 33.11 12.01
CA LEU A 755 6.98 31.78 12.07
C LEU A 755 7.15 31.07 10.73
N ALA A 756 6.87 31.77 9.61
CA ALA A 756 7.08 31.25 8.27
C ALA A 756 8.56 30.92 8.00
N ALA A 757 9.49 31.77 8.43
CA ALA A 757 10.93 31.55 8.29
C ALA A 757 11.39 30.26 9.00
N LEU A 758 10.94 30.04 10.24
CA LEU A 758 11.30 28.86 11.02
C LEU A 758 10.63 27.58 10.47
N ALA A 759 9.37 27.68 10.03
CA ALA A 759 8.65 26.57 9.41
C ALA A 759 9.24 26.19 8.04
N ALA A 760 9.78 27.14 7.28
CA ALA A 760 10.46 26.87 6.02
C ALA A 760 11.65 25.93 6.20
N CYS A 761 12.29 25.93 7.38
CA CYS A 761 13.46 25.10 7.62
C CYS A 761 13.18 23.60 7.59
N VAL A 762 11.94 23.16 7.81
CA VAL A 762 11.59 21.73 7.73
C VAL A 762 10.98 21.35 6.37
N VAL A 763 10.63 22.33 5.54
CA VAL A 763 9.98 22.14 4.24
C VAL A 763 10.99 22.17 3.08
N TYR A 764 11.99 23.04 3.18
CA TYR A 764 12.98 23.26 2.13
C TYR A 764 14.18 22.33 2.24
N GLU A 765 14.86 22.13 1.11
CA GLU A 765 16.15 21.47 1.04
C GLU A 765 17.01 22.14 -0.03
N HIS A 766 18.22 22.56 0.34
CA HIS A 766 19.18 23.11 -0.60
C HIS A 766 19.74 22.00 -1.49
N ARG A 767 19.40 22.05 -2.77
CA ARG A 767 19.82 21.06 -3.78
C ARG A 767 20.77 21.68 -4.80
N SER A 768 21.91 22.14 -4.32
CA SER A 768 23.01 22.62 -5.17
C SER A 768 24.33 21.94 -4.78
N PRO A 769 25.21 21.64 -5.76
CA PRO A 769 26.60 21.26 -5.45
C PRO A 769 27.41 22.39 -4.82
N GLU A 770 26.93 23.63 -4.92
CA GLU A 770 27.55 24.78 -4.26
C GLU A 770 27.22 24.80 -2.76
N PRO A 771 28.16 25.25 -1.92
CA PRO A 771 27.92 25.35 -0.49
C PRO A 771 26.67 26.21 -0.23
N PRO A 772 25.79 25.80 0.70
CA PRO A 772 24.61 26.57 1.03
C PRO A 772 24.98 27.98 1.48
N PRO A 773 24.17 29.00 1.14
CA PRO A 773 24.38 30.35 1.64
C PRO A 773 24.32 30.37 3.17
N ALA A 774 24.97 31.36 3.77
CA ALA A 774 24.95 31.52 5.22
C ALA A 774 23.50 31.81 5.68
N PRO A 775 22.99 31.10 6.70
CA PRO A 775 21.62 31.28 7.12
C PRO A 775 21.42 32.68 7.71
N TRP A 776 20.33 33.32 7.28
CA TRP A 776 19.89 34.61 7.80
C TRP A 776 18.62 34.44 8.64
N PHE A 777 18.56 35.20 9.71
CA PHE A 777 17.40 35.27 10.60
C PHE A 777 17.18 36.72 10.99
N SER A 778 15.91 37.14 11.06
CA SER A 778 15.47 38.50 11.39
C SER A 778 15.94 38.98 12.78
N SER A 779 16.12 38.06 13.73
CA SER A 779 16.48 38.37 15.11
C SER A 779 17.33 37.28 15.78
N HIS A 780 17.93 37.63 16.91
CA HIS A 780 18.64 36.66 17.76
C HIS A 780 17.71 35.57 18.30
N ASP A 781 16.46 35.91 18.63
CA ASP A 781 15.47 34.95 19.12
C ASP A 781 15.18 33.85 18.09
N VAL A 782 14.91 34.23 16.83
CA VAL A 782 14.67 33.28 15.74
C VAL A 782 15.90 32.41 15.48
N ARG A 783 17.11 32.99 15.52
CA ARG A 783 18.37 32.24 15.37
C ARG A 783 18.57 31.20 16.48
N ASP A 784 18.23 31.53 17.72
CA ASP A 784 18.38 30.60 18.84
C ASP A 784 17.31 29.50 18.80
N ARG A 785 16.08 29.82 18.36
CA ARG A 785 15.04 28.81 18.06
C ARG A 785 15.44 27.87 16.92
N TRP A 786 16.10 28.38 15.87
CA TRP A 786 16.69 27.55 14.82
C TRP A 786 17.70 26.55 15.39
N LYS A 787 18.65 27.00 16.23
CA LYS A 787 19.63 26.08 16.85
C LYS A 787 18.95 25.02 17.70
N ARG A 788 17.85 25.38 18.39
CA ARG A 788 17.04 24.44 19.16
C ARG A 788 16.37 23.41 18.26
N LEU A 789 15.76 23.85 17.15
CA LEU A 789 15.16 22.99 16.12
C LEU A 789 16.19 21.98 15.58
N ASP A 790 17.37 22.46 15.18
CA ASP A 790 18.45 21.61 14.65
C ASP A 790 18.93 20.58 15.68
N ALA A 791 19.05 20.97 16.95
CA ALA A 791 19.39 20.06 18.04
C ALA A 791 18.33 18.98 18.28
N ILE A 792 17.03 19.35 18.27
CA ILE A 792 15.92 18.38 18.40
C ILE A 792 15.96 17.36 17.25
N SER A 793 16.16 17.84 16.01
CA SER A 793 16.33 16.98 14.84
C SER A 793 17.52 16.02 15.01
N ALA A 794 18.69 16.52 15.42
CA ALA A 794 19.88 15.70 15.61
C ALA A 794 19.68 14.59 16.67
N ASP A 795 19.03 14.92 17.78
CA ASP A 795 18.72 13.97 18.85
C ASP A 795 17.71 12.91 18.38
N LEU A 796 16.65 13.31 17.67
CA LEU A 796 15.67 12.39 17.11
C LEU A 796 16.31 11.44 16.09
N ARG A 797 17.13 11.95 15.17
CA ARG A 797 17.86 11.13 14.19
C ARG A 797 18.80 10.11 14.85
N ALA A 798 19.45 10.49 15.94
CA ALA A 798 20.30 9.57 16.70
C ALA A 798 19.48 8.41 17.30
N ILE A 799 18.26 8.69 17.77
CA ILE A 799 17.33 7.67 18.29
C ILE A 799 16.83 6.78 17.16
N GLU A 800 16.39 7.35 16.04
CA GLU A 800 15.95 6.62 14.84
C GLU A 800 17.02 5.62 14.38
N ARG A 801 18.27 6.08 14.27
CA ARG A 801 19.42 5.25 13.93
C ARG A 801 19.66 4.13 14.95
N SER A 802 19.51 4.42 16.25
CA SER A 802 19.70 3.41 17.31
C SER A 802 18.67 2.28 17.26
N LEU A 803 17.47 2.56 16.74
CA LEU A 803 16.39 1.60 16.54
C LEU A 803 16.37 1.03 15.11
N SER A 804 17.39 1.31 14.29
CA SER A 804 17.45 0.86 12.89
C SER A 804 16.21 1.25 12.07
N LEU A 805 15.67 2.44 12.34
CA LEU A 805 14.62 3.07 11.54
C LEU A 805 15.24 4.01 10.50
N SER A 806 14.46 4.37 9.48
CA SER A 806 14.87 5.38 8.50
C SER A 806 14.94 6.75 9.18
N GLU A 807 16.08 7.43 9.07
CA GLU A 807 16.21 8.80 9.59
C GLU A 807 15.36 9.78 8.79
N HIS A 808 14.73 10.74 9.47
CA HIS A 808 14.10 11.87 8.80
C HIS A 808 15.15 12.82 8.20
N ARG A 809 14.71 13.67 7.26
CA ARG A 809 15.58 14.66 6.62
C ARG A 809 16.00 15.73 7.65
N ALA A 810 17.28 16.09 7.66
CA ALA A 810 17.75 17.24 8.43
C ALA A 810 17.05 18.53 7.96
N PRO A 811 16.73 19.45 8.89
CA PRO A 811 16.19 20.74 8.55
C PRO A 811 17.25 21.61 7.87
N ASP A 812 16.82 22.53 7.00
CA ASP A 812 17.66 23.39 6.19
C ASP A 812 17.24 24.86 6.31
N PRO A 813 18.09 25.76 6.86
CA PRO A 813 17.71 27.14 7.13
C PRO A 813 17.85 28.09 5.93
N THR A 814 18.31 27.62 4.77
CA THR A 814 18.69 28.50 3.64
C THR A 814 17.51 29.24 3.02
N PHE A 815 16.29 28.70 3.10
CA PHE A 815 15.08 29.35 2.57
C PHE A 815 14.38 30.27 3.58
N ALA A 816 14.89 30.37 4.81
CA ALA A 816 14.24 31.13 5.89
C ALA A 816 14.12 32.63 5.57
N ALA A 817 15.14 33.22 4.94
CA ALA A 817 15.14 34.62 4.54
C ALA A 817 14.07 34.92 3.48
N ILE A 818 14.01 34.08 2.45
CA ILE A 818 13.04 34.15 1.35
C ILE A 818 11.62 34.05 1.89
N ALA A 819 11.37 33.07 2.76
CA ALA A 819 10.06 32.88 3.39
C ALA A 819 9.66 34.08 4.26
N HIS A 820 10.61 34.64 5.03
CA HIS A 820 10.37 35.85 5.83
C HIS A 820 10.00 37.05 4.94
N ALA A 821 10.83 37.37 3.96
CA ALA A 821 10.65 38.50 3.03
C ALA A 821 9.28 38.44 2.35
N TRP A 822 8.93 37.27 1.81
CA TRP A 822 7.65 37.05 1.14
C TRP A 822 6.45 37.27 2.08
N VAL A 823 6.49 36.71 3.29
CA VAL A 823 5.39 36.89 4.26
C VAL A 823 5.34 38.30 4.84
N ALA A 824 6.48 39.01 4.89
CA ALA A 824 6.56 40.41 5.29
C ALA A 824 6.00 41.37 4.24
N GLY A 825 5.82 40.92 2.99
CA GLY A 825 5.16 41.68 1.93
C GLY A 825 6.08 42.14 0.79
N GLU A 826 7.33 41.69 0.74
CA GLU A 826 8.29 42.06 -0.33
C GLU A 826 7.86 41.53 -1.71
N GLY A 827 8.25 42.22 -2.79
CA GLY A 827 7.83 41.87 -4.15
C GLY A 827 8.42 40.53 -4.62
N PHE A 828 7.72 39.78 -5.49
CA PHE A 828 8.25 38.53 -6.03
C PHE A 828 9.50 38.79 -6.87
N ALA A 829 9.46 39.83 -7.72
CA ALA A 829 10.58 40.26 -8.54
C ALA A 829 11.85 40.58 -7.71
N GLU A 830 11.69 41.25 -6.55
CA GLU A 830 12.79 41.61 -5.65
C GLU A 830 13.44 40.35 -5.05
N ILE A 831 12.61 39.44 -4.50
CA ILE A 831 13.09 38.24 -3.83
C ILE A 831 13.78 37.26 -4.79
N VAL A 832 13.16 37.00 -5.95
CA VAL A 832 13.68 36.01 -6.91
C VAL A 832 14.90 36.55 -7.66
N GLY A 833 14.95 37.86 -7.94
CA GLY A 833 16.09 38.49 -8.59
C GLY A 833 17.38 38.44 -7.75
N GLU A 834 17.27 38.52 -6.42
CA GLU A 834 18.44 38.55 -5.52
C GLU A 834 18.99 37.17 -5.14
N GLU A 835 18.15 36.13 -5.13
CA GLU A 835 18.46 34.83 -4.48
C GLU A 835 18.75 33.67 -5.45
N GLU A 836 18.96 33.94 -6.75
CA GLU A 836 19.23 32.95 -7.82
C GLU A 836 18.25 31.74 -7.87
N LEU A 837 17.05 31.91 -7.33
CA LEU A 837 16.00 30.89 -7.28
C LEU A 837 15.17 30.90 -8.58
N THR A 838 14.65 29.75 -9.02
CA THR A 838 13.66 29.76 -10.12
C THR A 838 12.27 30.13 -9.62
N GLY A 839 11.48 30.84 -10.42
CA GLY A 839 10.11 31.21 -10.03
C GLY A 839 9.20 30.00 -9.72
N GLY A 840 9.39 28.87 -10.42
CA GLY A 840 8.65 27.64 -10.11
C GLY A 840 9.09 26.99 -8.79
N ASP A 841 10.38 27.02 -8.45
CA ASP A 841 10.86 26.55 -7.15
C ASP A 841 10.37 27.45 -6.02
N PHE A 842 10.34 28.76 -6.23
CA PHE A 842 9.72 29.71 -5.30
C PHE A 842 8.26 29.33 -5.01
N VAL A 843 7.43 29.26 -6.05
CA VAL A 843 5.99 28.96 -5.92
C VAL A 843 5.78 27.59 -5.25
N ARG A 844 6.58 26.58 -5.63
CA ARG A 844 6.49 25.24 -5.03
C ARG A 844 6.80 25.27 -3.53
N ASN A 845 7.94 25.85 -3.14
CA ASN A 845 8.37 25.86 -1.74
C ASN A 845 7.43 26.71 -0.88
N ILE A 846 6.95 27.86 -1.38
CA ILE A 846 5.95 28.67 -0.68
C ILE A 846 4.62 27.91 -0.55
N LYS A 847 4.17 27.15 -1.56
CA LYS A 847 2.96 26.32 -1.43
C LYS A 847 3.12 25.21 -0.39
N GLN A 848 4.25 24.52 -0.35
CA GLN A 848 4.54 23.52 0.68
C GLN A 848 4.61 24.15 2.08
N LEU A 849 5.18 25.36 2.18
CA LEU A 849 5.18 26.15 3.42
C LEU A 849 3.75 26.53 3.84
N ILE A 850 2.92 27.02 2.92
CA ILE A 850 1.51 27.33 3.17
C ILE A 850 0.77 26.09 3.68
N ASP A 851 0.99 24.93 3.08
CA ASP A 851 0.37 23.67 3.51
C ASP A 851 0.77 23.31 4.95
N LEU A 852 2.04 23.46 5.31
CA LEU A 852 2.48 23.26 6.70
C LEU A 852 1.91 24.31 7.65
N LEU A 853 1.90 25.59 7.27
CA LEU A 853 1.35 26.68 8.07
C LEU A 853 -0.16 26.51 8.31
N ARG A 854 -0.93 26.01 7.34
CA ARG A 854 -2.35 25.66 7.50
C ARG A 854 -2.53 24.55 8.54
N GLN A 855 -1.64 23.56 8.55
CA GLN A 855 -1.66 22.51 9.56
C GLN A 855 -1.35 23.10 10.95
N ILE A 856 -0.29 23.91 11.09
CA ILE A 856 0.06 24.60 12.35
C ILE A 856 -1.10 25.48 12.84
N ALA A 857 -1.73 26.24 11.96
CA ALA A 857 -2.90 27.08 12.26
C ALA A 857 -4.09 26.28 12.82
N THR A 858 -4.16 24.99 12.50
CA THR A 858 -5.22 24.09 12.94
C THR A 858 -4.86 23.38 14.25
N VAL A 859 -3.61 22.93 14.39
CA VAL A 859 -3.21 21.97 15.44
C VAL A 859 -2.42 22.58 16.61
N ALA A 860 -1.86 23.79 16.47
CA ALA A 860 -1.03 24.38 17.52
C ALA A 860 -1.84 24.60 18.83
N PRO A 861 -1.31 24.21 20.00
CA PRO A 861 -2.00 24.39 21.29
C PRO A 861 -2.27 25.85 21.62
N ASP A 862 -1.28 26.74 21.38
CA ASP A 862 -1.42 28.16 21.66
C ASP A 862 -2.33 28.87 20.64
N PRO A 863 -3.42 29.53 21.06
CA PRO A 863 -4.32 30.23 20.15
C PRO A 863 -3.66 31.39 19.40
N SER A 864 -2.64 32.03 19.98
CA SER A 864 -1.93 33.12 19.32
C SER A 864 -1.07 32.58 18.17
N THR A 865 -0.37 31.46 18.37
CA THR A 865 0.37 30.74 17.34
C THR A 865 -0.54 30.31 16.19
N ARG A 866 -1.73 29.77 16.49
CA ARG A 866 -2.72 29.43 15.45
C ARG A 866 -3.12 30.63 14.60
N ARG A 867 -3.40 31.77 15.24
CA ARG A 867 -3.74 33.01 14.54
C ARG A 867 -2.57 33.52 13.69
N ARG A 868 -1.35 33.54 14.24
CA ARG A 868 -0.14 33.97 13.54
C ARG A 868 0.17 33.11 12.31
N ALA A 869 -0.02 31.79 12.43
CA ALA A 869 0.12 30.88 11.30
C ALA A 869 -0.95 31.14 10.21
N ALA A 870 -2.20 31.39 10.60
CA ALA A 870 -3.26 31.76 9.65
C ALA A 870 -3.00 33.12 8.95
N ASP A 871 -2.50 34.10 9.70
CA ASP A 871 -2.07 35.39 9.16
C ASP A 871 -0.91 35.18 8.16
N ALA A 872 0.05 34.31 8.48
CA ALA A 872 1.16 33.95 7.59
C ALA A 872 0.69 33.26 6.31
N VAL A 873 -0.29 32.34 6.41
CA VAL A 873 -0.93 31.71 5.23
C VAL A 873 -1.54 32.78 4.33
N THR A 874 -2.29 33.71 4.91
CA THR A 874 -2.96 34.78 4.16
C THR A 874 -1.94 35.70 3.46
N ALA A 875 -0.88 36.07 4.16
CA ALA A 875 0.19 36.91 3.61
C ALA A 875 1.04 36.19 2.55
N ALA A 876 1.25 34.87 2.68
CA ALA A 876 1.98 34.06 1.73
C ALA A 876 1.18 33.74 0.44
N PHE A 877 -0.15 33.70 0.52
CA PHE A 877 -1.02 33.35 -0.59
C PHE A 877 -1.41 34.59 -1.42
N ARG A 878 -0.45 35.14 -2.17
CA ARG A 878 -0.63 36.34 -3.02
C ARG A 878 0.18 36.25 -4.33
N GLY A 879 -0.08 37.16 -5.28
CA GLY A 879 0.61 37.25 -6.56
C GLY A 879 0.71 35.90 -7.29
N VAL A 880 1.88 35.62 -7.87
CA VAL A 880 2.17 34.39 -8.63
C VAL A 880 1.84 33.07 -7.88
N VAL A 881 1.83 33.08 -6.54
CA VAL A 881 1.45 31.91 -5.72
C VAL A 881 -0.06 31.67 -5.74
N ALA A 882 -0.86 32.75 -5.67
CA ALA A 882 -2.31 32.67 -5.72
C ALA A 882 -2.82 32.33 -7.13
N ASP A 883 -2.28 32.99 -8.15
CA ASP A 883 -2.70 32.85 -9.54
C ASP A 883 -2.51 31.41 -10.06
N SER A 884 -1.45 30.76 -9.58
CA SER A 884 -1.17 29.35 -9.89
C SER A 884 -2.11 28.33 -9.23
N SER A 885 -3.16 28.76 -8.53
CA SER A 885 -4.12 27.90 -7.83
C SER A 885 -5.54 28.01 -8.39
N ALA A 886 -5.81 28.94 -9.31
CA ALA A 886 -7.07 29.00 -10.02
C ALA A 886 -7.19 27.75 -10.92
N PRO A 887 -8.31 26.99 -10.87
CA PRO A 887 -8.57 26.02 -11.90
C PRO A 887 -8.62 26.79 -13.22
N GLY A 888 -7.67 26.51 -14.13
CA GLY A 888 -7.69 27.09 -15.47
C GLY A 888 -9.09 26.92 -16.05
N ALA A 889 -9.70 28.05 -16.40
CA ALA A 889 -11.09 28.16 -16.83
C ALA A 889 -11.43 27.19 -17.98
#